data_AF-A0A5N7UBV5-F1
#
_entry.id   AF-A0A5N7UBV5-F1
#
_cell.length_a   1.000
_cell.length_b   1.000
_cell.length_c   1.000
_cell.angle_alpha   90.00
_cell.angle_beta   90.00
_cell.angle_gamma   90.00
#
_symmetry.space_group_name_H-M   'P 1'
#
loop_
_entity.id
_entity.type
_entity.pdbx_description
1 polymer ?
#
loop_
_entity_poly.entity_id
_entity_poly.type
_entity_poly.pdbx_seq_one_letter_code
_entity_poly.pdbx_strand_id
1 'polypeptide(L)'
;MRRLIPLLFLLFINSFNCQYAEGQYSESEIYQLKLRIEKGDRKALYELTPYFDSSKQLAEYLGYHYFETKELSLAKRVIEENFILPENTINLEEIKNAKNYSDFLKKNENKIKYYPELETFYITPLKDRKNFIEFRELPVVKLQKLLKRRSEILTKDWTKVNGIDILIEQNNPESLIKICEEFYRRRNKFNFFNRDQEDFLDLLKLLIHKDIGSVGRDDYRVWDTEDSNFNNNAILNLLIYFSKNYKNFVWDSSFNYFINKSLKSQKTDDLANLFEDLYNENDSIALNTFIKLSQSDVKRVNQLSTEKERNFLSRPNYVLPTFPFRFLSQLSRLTSYYKQNNIDFQGTKDLHTQIEKLSSELSFRERREYENYLIDYLTLQDLIPLEYWSLIYEKRPELSKSVSRILDIYYTKNWDKILNDENQLTLYLKKSLLYSRIGINGNLNYYLFKFTGNGNDVIKFLDKIKSNDQDINFQVEKAKKICLENFDYPVAAKKKFDGNFDSQQVNLKTESEKLRLTAKDIDDFKHSILKLFSKIGYSQIPEALQVLENLNFNEKNYRNKYSLFERDFGFFMIKNWKDKKVRDEFLSVYKSHTEKELYRYYLDLAGIDYKDQNGNINYDKVYEILKFDIVTPFTGSQELENEVGAIIKLLELDQKTTLGYPNKLCNSAGIYICPPSGRAWEWRKYLKEKKLLKEDHSKIVSFNYGYYVDKVLVYKN
;
A
#
# COMPACT_ATOMS: atom_id res chain seq x y z
N MET A 1 25.50 -34.93 -38.72
CA MET A 1 24.26 -35.52 -38.15
C MET A 1 24.23 -35.61 -36.62
N ARG A 2 25.32 -35.90 -35.90
CA ARG A 2 25.33 -36.02 -34.42
C ARG A 2 25.13 -34.73 -33.59
N ARG A 3 25.18 -33.53 -34.20
CA ARG A 3 24.96 -32.24 -33.50
C ARG A 3 23.54 -31.66 -33.66
N LEU A 4 22.69 -32.27 -34.48
CA LEU A 4 21.28 -31.87 -34.66
C LEU A 4 20.34 -32.56 -33.68
N ILE A 5 20.75 -33.70 -33.12
CA ILE A 5 19.95 -34.51 -32.21
C ILE A 5 19.64 -33.78 -30.89
N PRO A 6 20.58 -33.10 -30.21
CA PRO A 6 20.27 -32.38 -28.97
C PRO A 6 19.34 -31.18 -29.18
N LEU A 7 19.45 -30.50 -30.33
CA LEU A 7 18.62 -29.34 -30.66
C LEU A 7 17.19 -29.76 -31.03
N LEU A 8 17.04 -30.88 -31.77
CA LEU A 8 15.74 -31.51 -32.03
C LEU A 8 15.11 -32.09 -30.77
N PHE A 9 15.91 -32.59 -29.82
CA PHE A 9 15.42 -33.07 -28.52
C PHE A 9 14.98 -31.92 -27.60
N LEU A 10 15.68 -30.77 -27.61
CA LEU A 10 15.26 -29.55 -26.89
C LEU A 10 14.04 -28.87 -27.52
N LEU A 11 13.90 -28.93 -28.85
CA LEU A 11 12.67 -28.51 -29.53
C LEU A 11 11.53 -29.50 -29.23
N PHE A 12 11.77 -30.82 -29.23
CA PHE A 12 10.77 -31.81 -28.82
C PHE A 12 10.34 -31.64 -27.35
N ILE A 13 11.26 -31.40 -26.42
CA ILE A 13 10.92 -31.21 -25.00
C ILE A 13 10.18 -29.89 -24.76
N ASN A 14 10.45 -28.82 -25.54
CA ASN A 14 9.65 -27.59 -25.50
C ASN A 14 8.26 -27.75 -26.15
N SER A 15 8.12 -28.60 -27.18
CA SER A 15 6.82 -28.91 -27.78
C SER A 15 5.94 -29.80 -26.90
N PHE A 16 6.54 -30.66 -26.07
CA PHE A 16 5.81 -31.60 -25.19
C PHE A 16 5.59 -31.10 -23.76
N ASN A 17 6.15 -29.94 -23.38
CA ASN A 17 5.89 -29.29 -22.08
C ASN A 17 5.10 -27.99 -22.17
N CYS A 18 4.58 -27.61 -23.35
CA CYS A 18 3.43 -26.73 -23.41
C CYS A 18 2.19 -27.63 -23.38
N GLN A 19 1.65 -27.91 -22.18
CA GLN A 19 0.30 -28.45 -22.09
C GLN A 19 -0.65 -27.37 -22.61
N TYR A 20 -0.87 -27.33 -23.92
CA TYR A 20 -1.98 -26.56 -24.47
C TYR A 20 -3.27 -27.22 -24.02
N ALA A 21 -4.24 -26.41 -23.59
CA ALA A 21 -5.59 -26.90 -23.39
C ALA A 21 -6.08 -27.72 -24.59
N GLU A 22 -6.72 -28.85 -24.32
CA GLU A 22 -7.21 -29.80 -25.31
C GLU A 22 -8.57 -29.38 -25.92
N GLY A 23 -8.97 -28.13 -25.70
CA GLY A 23 -10.23 -27.53 -26.17
C GLY A 23 -10.65 -26.32 -25.34
N GLN A 24 -11.73 -25.64 -25.73
CA GLN A 24 -12.30 -24.52 -24.97
C GLN A 24 -13.43 -24.97 -24.05
N TYR A 25 -13.50 -24.45 -22.83
CA TYR A 25 -14.56 -24.77 -21.89
C TYR A 25 -15.95 -24.38 -22.44
N SER A 26 -16.09 -23.21 -23.05
CA SER A 26 -17.36 -22.73 -23.64
C SER A 26 -17.91 -23.63 -24.75
N GLU A 27 -17.05 -24.42 -25.39
CA GLU A 27 -17.42 -25.36 -26.46
C GLU A 27 -17.52 -26.81 -25.95
N SER A 28 -17.20 -27.04 -24.68
CA SER A 28 -17.19 -28.37 -24.08
C SER A 28 -18.58 -28.88 -23.71
N GLU A 29 -18.72 -30.20 -23.65
CA GLU A 29 -19.94 -30.84 -23.16
C GLU A 29 -20.24 -30.48 -21.70
N ILE A 30 -19.21 -30.28 -20.85
CA ILE A 30 -19.40 -29.83 -19.46
C ILE A 30 -20.15 -28.49 -19.42
N TYR A 31 -19.85 -27.57 -20.34
CA TYR A 31 -20.54 -26.28 -20.42
C TYR A 31 -21.98 -26.44 -20.92
N GLN A 32 -22.23 -27.33 -21.89
CA GLN A 32 -23.61 -27.65 -22.31
C GLN A 32 -24.42 -28.27 -21.18
N LEU A 33 -23.81 -29.18 -20.41
CA LEU A 33 -24.41 -29.77 -19.21
C LEU A 33 -24.68 -28.70 -18.14
N LYS A 34 -23.77 -27.74 -17.93
CA LYS A 34 -24.01 -26.59 -17.03
C LYS A 34 -25.28 -25.83 -17.42
N LEU A 35 -25.44 -25.47 -18.69
CA LEU A 35 -26.60 -24.74 -19.18
C LEU A 35 -27.92 -25.54 -19.02
N ARG A 36 -27.85 -26.87 -19.16
CA ARG A 36 -28.99 -27.77 -18.92
C ARG A 36 -29.32 -27.88 -17.43
N ILE A 37 -28.31 -27.99 -16.57
CA ILE A 37 -28.45 -28.01 -15.11
C ILE A 37 -29.08 -26.69 -14.62
N GLU A 38 -28.65 -25.55 -15.16
CA GLU A 38 -29.23 -24.23 -14.88
C GLU A 38 -30.72 -24.14 -15.23
N LYS A 39 -31.21 -24.95 -16.17
CA LYS A 39 -32.63 -25.04 -16.55
C LYS A 39 -33.40 -26.13 -15.79
N GLY A 40 -32.76 -26.80 -14.83
CA GLY A 40 -33.39 -27.85 -14.04
C GLY A 40 -33.40 -29.23 -14.70
N ASP A 41 -32.58 -29.46 -15.74
CA ASP A 41 -32.44 -30.80 -16.31
C ASP A 41 -31.69 -31.72 -15.34
N ARG A 42 -32.45 -32.56 -14.65
CA ARG A 42 -31.93 -33.51 -13.68
C ARG A 42 -31.04 -34.58 -14.31
N LYS A 43 -31.26 -34.97 -15.58
CA LYS A 43 -30.45 -36.00 -16.25
C LYS A 43 -29.02 -35.52 -16.46
N ALA A 44 -28.86 -34.22 -16.75
CA ALA A 44 -27.54 -33.60 -16.91
C ALA A 44 -26.66 -33.73 -15.66
N LEU A 45 -27.23 -33.80 -14.44
CA LEU A 45 -26.46 -34.09 -13.22
C LEU A 45 -25.79 -35.47 -13.29
N TYR A 46 -26.47 -36.49 -13.83
CA TYR A 46 -25.90 -37.84 -13.97
C TYR A 46 -24.92 -37.91 -15.15
N GLU A 47 -25.20 -37.22 -16.24
CA GLU A 47 -24.32 -37.14 -17.42
C GLU A 47 -22.99 -36.43 -17.11
N LEU A 48 -22.93 -35.62 -16.05
CA LEU A 48 -21.68 -34.99 -15.58
C LEU A 48 -20.69 -35.98 -14.95
N THR A 49 -21.14 -37.19 -14.59
CA THR A 49 -20.37 -38.20 -13.84
C THR A 49 -19.00 -38.54 -14.44
N PRO A 50 -18.85 -38.81 -15.75
CA PRO A 50 -17.56 -39.23 -16.32
C PRO A 50 -16.45 -38.17 -16.16
N TYR A 51 -16.82 -36.89 -16.11
CA TYR A 51 -15.86 -35.78 -16.03
C TYR A 51 -15.15 -35.70 -14.67
N PHE A 52 -15.67 -36.37 -13.64
CA PHE A 52 -15.00 -36.46 -12.35
C PHE A 52 -13.77 -37.41 -12.36
N ASP A 53 -13.61 -38.25 -13.38
CA ASP A 53 -12.39 -39.06 -13.57
C ASP A 53 -11.47 -38.49 -14.66
N SER A 54 -11.89 -37.41 -15.32
CA SER A 54 -11.14 -36.81 -16.42
C SER A 54 -10.05 -35.86 -15.93
N SER A 55 -8.84 -36.06 -16.45
CA SER A 55 -7.69 -35.16 -16.28
C SER A 55 -7.49 -34.20 -17.45
N LYS A 56 -8.35 -34.27 -18.48
CA LYS A 56 -8.30 -33.41 -19.67
C LYS A 56 -8.33 -31.95 -19.23
N GLN A 57 -7.48 -31.12 -19.83
CA GLN A 57 -7.44 -29.69 -19.54
C GLN A 57 -8.18 -28.91 -20.63
N LEU A 58 -9.02 -27.96 -20.21
CA LEU A 58 -9.74 -27.06 -21.09
C LEU A 58 -9.32 -25.61 -20.82
N ALA A 59 -9.29 -24.81 -21.88
CA ALA A 59 -9.02 -23.40 -21.83
C ALA A 59 -10.28 -22.66 -21.38
N GLU A 60 -10.14 -21.79 -20.40
CA GLU A 60 -11.20 -20.86 -20.01
C GLU A 60 -10.66 -19.45 -19.78
N TYR A 61 -11.54 -18.47 -19.93
CA TYR A 61 -11.20 -17.06 -19.83
C TYR A 61 -11.97 -16.40 -18.68
N LEU A 62 -11.25 -15.66 -17.83
CA LEU A 62 -11.83 -14.72 -16.86
C LEU A 62 -11.48 -13.29 -17.33
N GLY A 63 -12.40 -12.65 -18.04
CA GLY A 63 -12.06 -11.42 -18.77
C GLY A 63 -10.94 -11.68 -19.78
N TYR A 64 -9.78 -11.03 -19.60
CA TYR A 64 -8.60 -11.19 -20.46
C TYR A 64 -7.60 -12.25 -19.95
N HIS A 65 -7.84 -12.86 -18.79
CA HIS A 65 -6.96 -13.87 -18.22
C HIS A 65 -7.28 -15.26 -18.78
N TYR A 66 -6.27 -15.97 -19.27
CA TYR A 66 -6.34 -17.34 -19.75
C TYR A 66 -6.00 -18.32 -18.62
N PHE A 67 -6.83 -19.35 -18.45
CA PHE A 67 -6.63 -20.44 -17.49
C PHE A 67 -6.75 -21.79 -18.19
N GLU A 68 -5.98 -22.76 -17.68
CA GLU A 68 -6.06 -24.16 -18.07
C GLU A 68 -6.59 -24.95 -16.88
N THR A 69 -7.82 -25.44 -17.01
CA THR A 69 -8.55 -26.05 -15.90
C THR A 69 -8.94 -27.47 -16.27
N LYS A 70 -8.69 -28.42 -15.36
CA LYS A 70 -9.09 -29.82 -15.54
C LYS A 70 -10.61 -29.98 -15.58
N GLU A 71 -11.09 -30.88 -16.41
CA GLU A 71 -12.51 -31.25 -16.50
C GLU A 71 -13.12 -31.62 -15.14
N LEU A 72 -12.39 -32.34 -14.26
CA LEU A 72 -12.81 -32.59 -12.87
C LEU A 72 -13.11 -31.30 -12.10
N SER A 73 -12.24 -30.30 -12.17
CA SER A 73 -12.42 -29.02 -11.48
C SER A 73 -13.61 -28.24 -12.06
N LEU A 74 -13.80 -28.28 -13.38
CA LEU A 74 -14.93 -27.67 -14.06
C LEU A 74 -16.25 -28.35 -13.67
N ALA A 75 -16.29 -29.68 -13.60
CA ALA A 75 -17.45 -30.44 -13.15
C ALA A 75 -17.82 -30.12 -11.69
N LYS A 76 -16.83 -30.06 -10.79
CA LYS A 76 -17.04 -29.61 -9.39
C LYS A 76 -17.66 -28.21 -9.35
N ARG A 77 -17.11 -27.27 -10.13
CA ARG A 77 -17.62 -25.88 -10.20
C ARG A 77 -19.06 -25.80 -10.71
N VAL A 78 -19.45 -26.62 -11.69
CA VAL A 78 -20.85 -26.69 -12.17
C VAL A 78 -21.80 -27.05 -11.03
N ILE A 79 -21.40 -27.97 -10.15
CA ILE A 79 -22.17 -28.33 -8.94
C ILE A 79 -22.16 -27.19 -7.92
N GLU A 80 -21.01 -26.59 -7.62
CA GLU A 80 -20.92 -25.44 -6.70
C GLU A 80 -21.84 -24.29 -7.10
N GLU A 81 -21.89 -23.99 -8.39
CA GLU A 81 -22.62 -22.84 -8.90
C GLU A 81 -24.12 -23.08 -8.97
N ASN A 82 -24.59 -24.33 -9.09
CA ASN A 82 -25.99 -24.65 -9.43
C ASN A 82 -26.66 -25.65 -8.48
N PHE A 83 -25.99 -25.99 -7.38
CA PHE A 83 -26.50 -26.94 -6.40
C PHE A 83 -26.29 -26.40 -4.98
N ILE A 84 -27.40 -26.22 -4.25
CA ILE A 84 -27.39 -25.95 -2.82
C ILE A 84 -27.07 -27.25 -2.06
N LEU A 85 -25.82 -27.38 -1.64
CA LEU A 85 -25.32 -28.58 -0.98
C LEU A 85 -25.82 -28.73 0.48
N PRO A 86 -25.97 -29.96 0.99
CA PRO A 86 -26.34 -30.21 2.39
C PRO A 86 -25.30 -29.67 3.39
N GLU A 87 -25.75 -29.14 4.54
CA GLU A 87 -24.88 -28.55 5.58
C GLU A 87 -23.85 -29.53 6.17
N ASN A 88 -24.17 -30.83 6.20
CA ASN A 88 -23.44 -31.80 7.03
C ASN A 88 -22.77 -32.94 6.23
N THR A 89 -22.75 -32.89 4.89
CA THR A 89 -22.64 -34.17 4.15
C THR A 89 -21.88 -34.19 2.83
N ILE A 90 -20.92 -33.29 2.60
CA ILE A 90 -19.75 -33.45 1.72
C ILE A 90 -19.15 -32.05 1.53
N ASN A 91 -17.90 -31.84 1.96
CA ASN A 91 -17.07 -30.83 1.31
C ASN A 91 -16.87 -31.34 -0.13
N LEU A 92 -17.13 -30.58 -1.19
CA LEU A 92 -16.96 -31.07 -2.59
C LEU A 92 -15.58 -31.70 -2.86
N GLU A 93 -14.61 -31.41 -2.00
CA GLU A 93 -13.32 -32.10 -1.88
C GLU A 93 -13.39 -33.62 -1.61
N GLU A 94 -14.47 -34.12 -1.02
CA GLU A 94 -14.73 -35.55 -0.80
C GLU A 94 -15.19 -36.25 -2.09
N ILE A 95 -15.72 -35.50 -3.07
CA ILE A 95 -16.06 -36.03 -4.39
C ILE A 95 -14.76 -36.01 -5.23
N LYS A 96 -14.02 -37.11 -5.16
CA LYS A 96 -12.69 -37.23 -5.80
C LYS A 96 -12.71 -37.87 -7.19
N ASN A 97 -13.80 -38.56 -7.53
CA ASN A 97 -13.94 -39.38 -8.73
C ASN A 97 -15.42 -39.62 -9.07
N ALA A 98 -15.67 -40.18 -10.25
CA ALA A 98 -17.01 -40.48 -10.76
C ALA A 98 -17.80 -41.43 -9.84
N LYS A 99 -17.12 -42.37 -9.17
CA LYS A 99 -17.76 -43.29 -8.22
C LYS A 99 -18.32 -42.53 -7.01
N ASN A 100 -17.52 -41.68 -6.38
CA ASN A 100 -17.96 -40.88 -5.23
C ASN A 100 -19.14 -39.96 -5.60
N TYR A 101 -19.09 -39.35 -6.78
CA TYR A 101 -20.18 -38.51 -7.28
C TYR A 101 -21.46 -39.32 -7.56
N SER A 102 -21.32 -40.48 -8.20
CA SER A 102 -22.45 -41.39 -8.46
C SER A 102 -23.11 -41.87 -7.16
N ASP A 103 -22.30 -42.26 -6.17
CA ASP A 103 -22.78 -42.70 -4.87
C ASP A 103 -23.54 -41.56 -4.15
N PHE A 104 -23.04 -40.32 -4.27
CA PHE A 104 -23.72 -39.12 -3.77
C PHE A 104 -25.09 -38.92 -4.44
N LEU A 105 -25.16 -38.99 -5.78
CA LEU A 105 -26.43 -38.82 -6.51
C LEU A 105 -27.44 -39.91 -6.15
N LYS A 106 -27.02 -41.18 -6.13
CA LYS A 106 -27.87 -42.33 -5.78
C LYS A 106 -28.39 -42.24 -4.35
N LYS A 107 -27.52 -41.92 -3.39
CA LYS A 107 -27.89 -41.78 -1.97
C LYS A 107 -28.96 -40.69 -1.76
N ASN A 108 -28.94 -39.65 -2.60
CA ASN A 108 -29.83 -38.50 -2.47
C ASN A 108 -30.95 -38.47 -3.53
N GLU A 109 -31.10 -39.50 -4.35
CA GLU A 109 -31.96 -39.48 -5.54
C GLU A 109 -33.38 -38.99 -5.24
N ASN A 110 -34.06 -39.53 -4.22
CA ASN A 110 -35.44 -39.11 -3.92
C ASN A 110 -35.54 -37.73 -3.23
N LYS A 111 -34.40 -37.11 -2.91
CA LYS A 111 -34.30 -35.83 -2.20
C LYS A 111 -33.85 -34.67 -3.09
N ILE A 112 -33.18 -34.94 -4.22
CA ILE A 112 -32.76 -33.90 -5.16
C ILE A 112 -34.00 -33.27 -5.79
N LYS A 113 -34.18 -31.98 -5.55
CA LYS A 113 -35.27 -31.16 -6.08
C LYS A 113 -34.70 -29.94 -6.78
N TYR A 114 -35.47 -29.38 -7.70
CA TYR A 114 -35.14 -28.15 -8.42
C TYR A 114 -36.02 -27.02 -7.91
N TYR A 115 -35.42 -25.83 -7.76
CA TYR A 115 -36.11 -24.61 -7.35
C TYR A 115 -36.14 -23.66 -8.57
N PRO A 116 -37.24 -23.63 -9.35
CA PRO A 116 -37.29 -22.89 -10.61
C PRO A 116 -36.97 -21.40 -10.46
N GLU A 117 -37.48 -20.76 -9.41
CA GLU A 117 -37.33 -19.33 -9.17
C GLU A 117 -35.89 -18.93 -8.78
N LEU A 118 -35.07 -19.89 -8.30
CA LEU A 118 -33.68 -19.65 -7.91
C LEU A 118 -32.67 -20.21 -8.93
N GLU A 119 -33.17 -20.92 -9.94
CA GLU A 119 -32.40 -21.64 -10.94
C GLU A 119 -31.31 -22.53 -10.31
N THR A 120 -31.71 -23.37 -9.35
CA THR A 120 -30.77 -24.21 -8.59
C THR A 120 -31.39 -25.52 -8.13
N PHE A 121 -30.56 -26.56 -8.06
CA PHE A 121 -30.91 -27.79 -7.35
C PHE A 121 -30.66 -27.66 -5.85
N TYR A 122 -31.35 -28.47 -5.05
CA TYR A 122 -31.15 -28.57 -3.62
C TYR A 122 -31.54 -29.97 -3.10
N ILE A 123 -31.03 -30.33 -1.92
CA ILE A 123 -31.42 -31.55 -1.18
C ILE A 123 -32.22 -31.17 0.07
N THR A 124 -31.70 -30.23 0.85
CA THR A 124 -32.36 -29.75 2.08
C THR A 124 -33.19 -28.52 1.75
N PRO A 125 -34.53 -28.53 1.96
CA PRO A 125 -35.37 -27.35 1.75
C PRO A 125 -34.90 -26.17 2.62
N LEU A 126 -35.01 -24.93 2.11
CA LEU A 126 -34.58 -23.72 2.81
C LEU A 126 -35.16 -23.62 4.24
N LYS A 127 -36.43 -23.99 4.43
CA LYS A 127 -37.11 -24.00 5.74
C LYS A 127 -36.44 -24.89 6.79
N ASP A 128 -35.71 -25.93 6.36
CA ASP A 128 -35.09 -26.92 7.24
C ASP A 128 -33.60 -26.62 7.48
N ARG A 129 -33.04 -25.59 6.84
CA ARG A 129 -31.62 -25.21 6.91
C ARG A 129 -31.34 -24.20 8.02
N LYS A 130 -30.16 -24.25 8.64
CA LYS A 130 -29.69 -23.21 9.54
C LYS A 130 -29.31 -21.97 8.73
N ASN A 131 -29.44 -20.80 9.35
CA ASN A 131 -28.89 -19.56 8.81
C ASN A 131 -27.96 -18.95 9.85
N PHE A 132 -27.02 -18.15 9.37
CA PHE A 132 -26.02 -17.47 10.17
C PHE A 132 -26.14 -15.95 10.00
N ILE A 133 -27.36 -15.43 10.21
CA ILE A 133 -27.68 -14.01 10.11
C ILE A 133 -27.70 -13.35 11.48
N GLU A 134 -27.15 -12.14 11.57
CA GLU A 134 -27.33 -11.24 12.70
C GLU A 134 -27.76 -9.85 12.22
N PHE A 135 -28.42 -9.13 13.12
CA PHE A 135 -28.84 -7.76 12.88
C PHE A 135 -28.17 -6.83 13.89
N ARG A 136 -27.84 -5.63 13.43
CA ARG A 136 -27.53 -4.49 14.30
C ARG A 136 -28.36 -3.28 13.87
N GLU A 137 -28.49 -2.30 14.74
CA GLU A 137 -29.08 -1.02 14.38
C GLU A 137 -28.34 -0.44 13.16
N LEU A 138 -29.07 0.20 12.26
CA LEU A 138 -28.46 0.80 11.08
C LEU A 138 -27.90 2.17 11.46
N PRO A 139 -26.59 2.45 11.27
CA PRO A 139 -26.04 3.77 11.53
C PRO A 139 -26.83 4.87 10.79
N VAL A 140 -27.10 5.99 11.45
CA VAL A 140 -27.96 7.06 10.93
C VAL A 140 -27.40 7.62 9.62
N VAL A 141 -26.08 7.81 9.55
CA VAL A 141 -25.37 8.28 8.35
C VAL A 141 -25.56 7.31 7.18
N LYS A 142 -25.48 6.00 7.44
CA LYS A 142 -25.70 4.96 6.43
C LYS A 142 -27.14 4.94 5.95
N LEU A 143 -28.12 5.02 6.88
CA LEU A 143 -29.53 5.13 6.53
C LEU A 143 -29.81 6.35 5.62
N GLN A 144 -29.25 7.52 5.92
CA GLN A 144 -29.41 8.71 5.09
C GLN A 144 -28.84 8.51 3.68
N LYS A 145 -27.71 7.81 3.52
CA LYS A 145 -27.16 7.45 2.21
C LYS A 145 -28.10 6.51 1.46
N LEU A 146 -28.60 5.47 2.13
CA LEU A 146 -29.55 4.51 1.53
C LEU A 146 -30.85 5.17 1.09
N LEU A 147 -31.40 6.09 1.88
CA LEU A 147 -32.61 6.84 1.54
C LEU A 147 -32.45 7.62 0.23
N LYS A 148 -31.27 8.18 -0.03
CA LYS A 148 -30.97 8.88 -1.31
C LYS A 148 -30.87 7.92 -2.49
N ARG A 149 -30.41 6.68 -2.28
CA ARG A 149 -30.31 5.64 -3.31
C ARG A 149 -31.64 4.95 -3.61
N ARG A 150 -32.65 5.04 -2.73
CA ARG A 150 -33.92 4.32 -2.86
C ARG A 150 -34.54 4.43 -4.25
N SER A 151 -34.70 5.65 -4.75
CA SER A 151 -35.32 5.88 -6.07
C SER A 151 -34.47 5.31 -7.20
N GLU A 152 -33.14 5.40 -7.10
CA GLU A 152 -32.24 4.81 -8.09
C GLU A 152 -32.42 3.29 -8.14
N ILE A 153 -32.37 2.61 -7.00
CA ILE A 153 -32.49 1.15 -6.91
C ILE A 153 -33.84 0.67 -7.46
N LEU A 154 -34.94 1.34 -7.10
CA LEU A 154 -36.28 0.94 -7.53
C LEU A 154 -36.53 1.11 -9.05
N THR A 155 -35.69 1.89 -9.75
CA THR A 155 -35.82 2.05 -11.20
C THR A 155 -35.14 0.96 -12.02
N LYS A 156 -34.30 0.12 -11.41
CA LYS A 156 -33.52 -0.93 -12.09
C LYS A 156 -34.42 -2.03 -12.65
N ASP A 157 -33.96 -2.73 -13.69
CA ASP A 157 -34.77 -3.77 -14.33
C ASP A 157 -35.09 -4.94 -13.39
N TRP A 158 -34.17 -5.29 -12.50
CA TRP A 158 -34.33 -6.44 -11.60
C TRP A 158 -35.44 -6.23 -10.56
N THR A 159 -35.76 -4.98 -10.20
CA THR A 159 -36.88 -4.68 -9.30
C THR A 159 -38.22 -4.76 -10.03
N LYS A 160 -38.29 -4.24 -11.27
CA LYS A 160 -39.51 -4.17 -12.08
C LYS A 160 -39.95 -5.50 -12.68
N VAL A 161 -39.01 -6.23 -13.30
CA VAL A 161 -39.31 -7.49 -14.00
C VAL A 161 -39.88 -8.55 -13.05
N ASN A 162 -39.49 -8.50 -11.78
CA ASN A 162 -39.93 -9.42 -10.75
C ASN A 162 -41.08 -8.87 -9.88
N GLY A 163 -41.63 -7.69 -10.22
CA GLY A 163 -42.71 -7.04 -9.47
C GLY A 163 -42.35 -6.68 -8.02
N ILE A 164 -41.06 -6.56 -7.71
CA ILE A 164 -40.57 -6.26 -6.35
C ILE A 164 -40.96 -4.83 -5.97
N ASP A 165 -40.86 -3.90 -6.92
CA ASP A 165 -41.31 -2.52 -6.78
C ASP A 165 -42.79 -2.44 -6.39
N ILE A 166 -43.65 -3.18 -7.09
CA ILE A 166 -45.09 -3.26 -6.81
C ILE A 166 -45.35 -3.81 -5.41
N LEU A 167 -44.65 -4.88 -5.01
CA LEU A 167 -44.79 -5.44 -3.66
C LEU A 167 -44.36 -4.45 -2.57
N ILE A 168 -43.33 -3.65 -2.83
CA ILE A 168 -42.88 -2.58 -1.92
C ILE A 168 -43.94 -1.47 -1.85
N GLU A 169 -44.48 -1.02 -2.98
CA GLU A 169 -45.56 -0.01 -3.03
C GLU A 169 -46.82 -0.47 -2.28
N GLN A 170 -47.12 -1.77 -2.35
CA GLN A 170 -48.22 -2.41 -1.63
C GLN A 170 -47.91 -2.68 -0.15
N ASN A 171 -46.71 -2.32 0.32
CA ASN A 171 -46.22 -2.61 1.68
C ASN A 171 -46.29 -4.11 2.03
N ASN A 172 -46.11 -4.98 1.04
CA ASN A 172 -46.21 -6.43 1.21
C ASN A 172 -44.85 -7.00 1.64
N PRO A 173 -44.73 -7.66 2.81
CA PRO A 173 -43.47 -8.23 3.29
C PRO A 173 -42.91 -9.34 2.38
N GLU A 174 -43.69 -9.87 1.45
CA GLU A 174 -43.21 -10.77 0.39
C GLU A 174 -42.10 -10.14 -0.48
N SER A 175 -42.08 -8.80 -0.60
CA SER A 175 -40.95 -8.07 -1.21
C SER A 175 -39.60 -8.48 -0.62
N LEU A 176 -39.49 -8.68 0.70
CA LEU A 176 -38.25 -9.02 1.38
C LEU A 176 -37.67 -10.36 0.89
N ILE A 177 -38.53 -11.38 0.74
CA ILE A 177 -38.08 -12.68 0.24
C ILE A 177 -37.81 -12.64 -1.27
N LYS A 178 -38.62 -11.91 -2.04
CA LYS A 178 -38.39 -11.75 -3.50
C LYS A 178 -37.06 -11.08 -3.83
N ILE A 179 -36.63 -10.10 -3.02
CA ILE A 179 -35.30 -9.50 -3.13
C ILE A 179 -34.21 -10.56 -2.89
N CYS A 180 -34.33 -11.38 -1.86
CA CYS A 180 -33.34 -12.44 -1.58
C CYS A 180 -33.32 -13.54 -2.65
N GLU A 181 -34.49 -13.91 -3.20
CA GLU A 181 -34.60 -14.89 -4.29
C GLU A 181 -33.87 -14.38 -5.52
N GLU A 182 -34.12 -13.14 -5.94
CA GLU A 182 -33.45 -12.52 -7.07
C GLU A 182 -31.95 -12.34 -6.82
N PHE A 183 -31.56 -11.95 -5.60
CA PHE A 183 -30.16 -11.79 -5.23
C PHE A 183 -29.41 -13.13 -5.36
N TYR A 184 -30.00 -14.22 -4.88
CA TYR A 184 -29.40 -15.54 -5.01
C TYR A 184 -29.42 -16.05 -6.45
N ARG A 185 -30.49 -15.82 -7.21
CA ARG A 185 -30.58 -16.19 -8.62
C ARG A 185 -29.48 -15.52 -9.45
N ARG A 186 -29.26 -14.23 -9.23
CA ARG A 186 -28.20 -13.42 -9.86
C ARG A 186 -26.86 -13.48 -9.12
N ARG A 187 -26.62 -14.46 -8.24
CA ARG A 187 -25.33 -14.62 -7.53
C ARG A 187 -24.15 -14.69 -8.49
N ASN A 188 -22.95 -14.36 -8.00
CA ASN A 188 -21.74 -14.46 -8.81
C ASN A 188 -21.47 -15.92 -9.19
N LYS A 189 -21.25 -16.16 -10.48
CA LYS A 189 -20.79 -17.43 -11.06
C LYS A 189 -19.51 -17.15 -11.87
N PHE A 190 -18.77 -18.18 -12.26
CA PHE A 190 -17.55 -17.99 -13.04
C PHE A 190 -17.83 -17.16 -14.30
N ASN A 191 -17.07 -16.08 -14.46
CA ASN A 191 -17.20 -15.10 -15.55
C ASN A 191 -18.57 -14.42 -15.67
N PHE A 192 -19.43 -14.53 -14.64
CA PHE A 192 -20.71 -13.84 -14.55
C PHE A 192 -20.80 -13.10 -13.21
N PHE A 193 -20.61 -11.78 -13.26
CA PHE A 193 -20.56 -10.92 -12.08
C PHE A 193 -21.83 -10.08 -11.98
N ASN A 194 -22.45 -10.11 -10.79
CA ASN A 194 -23.60 -9.27 -10.48
C ASN A 194 -23.15 -7.86 -10.13
N ARG A 195 -23.29 -6.95 -11.11
CA ARG A 195 -22.94 -5.54 -10.92
C ARG A 195 -23.90 -4.81 -9.97
N ASP A 196 -25.09 -5.37 -9.73
CA ASP A 196 -26.10 -4.79 -8.84
C ASP A 196 -26.06 -5.40 -7.43
N GLN A 197 -25.02 -6.19 -7.09
CA GLN A 197 -24.94 -6.94 -5.83
C GLN A 197 -25.18 -6.08 -4.58
N GLU A 198 -24.66 -4.86 -4.55
CA GLU A 198 -24.88 -3.90 -3.47
C GLU A 198 -26.35 -3.52 -3.30
N ASP A 199 -27.06 -3.27 -4.42
CA ASP A 199 -28.42 -2.75 -4.42
C ASP A 199 -29.40 -3.69 -3.70
N PHE A 200 -29.20 -5.01 -3.80
CA PHE A 200 -30.04 -6.00 -3.12
C PHE A 200 -29.95 -5.88 -1.60
N LEU A 201 -28.72 -5.85 -1.07
CA LEU A 201 -28.49 -5.78 0.37
C LEU A 201 -28.92 -4.39 0.91
N ASP A 202 -28.62 -3.34 0.16
CA ASP A 202 -29.01 -1.96 0.50
C ASP A 202 -30.53 -1.79 0.55
N LEU A 203 -31.27 -2.36 -0.40
CA LEU A 203 -32.73 -2.33 -0.40
C LEU A 203 -33.31 -3.10 0.79
N LEU A 204 -32.75 -4.27 1.14
CA LEU A 204 -33.17 -5.00 2.34
C LEU A 204 -32.96 -4.17 3.61
N LYS A 205 -31.77 -3.57 3.78
CA LYS A 205 -31.44 -2.71 4.92
C LYS A 205 -32.37 -1.51 5.02
N LEU A 206 -32.69 -0.89 3.89
CA LEU A 206 -33.64 0.22 3.78
C LEU A 206 -35.07 -0.21 4.14
N LEU A 207 -35.50 -1.42 3.76
CA LEU A 207 -36.87 -1.87 4.02
C LEU A 207 -37.10 -2.31 5.47
N ILE A 208 -36.05 -2.66 6.23
CA ILE A 208 -36.19 -3.11 7.62
C ILE A 208 -35.51 -2.19 8.66
N HIS A 209 -34.81 -1.16 8.21
CA HIS A 209 -34.01 -0.23 9.03
C HIS A 209 -33.00 -0.92 9.97
N LYS A 210 -32.39 -2.01 9.51
CA LYS A 210 -31.33 -2.73 10.22
C LYS A 210 -30.17 -3.01 9.29
N ASP A 211 -28.96 -2.98 9.82
CA ASP A 211 -27.81 -3.54 9.13
C ASP A 211 -27.84 -5.07 9.27
N ILE A 212 -27.45 -5.79 8.21
CA ILE A 212 -27.62 -7.24 8.11
C ILE A 212 -26.24 -7.86 7.95
N GLY A 213 -25.84 -8.65 8.94
CA GLY A 213 -24.59 -9.38 8.95
C GLY A 213 -24.81 -10.83 8.55
N SER A 214 -24.00 -11.35 7.63
CA SER A 214 -24.05 -12.73 7.16
C SER A 214 -22.68 -13.39 7.29
N VAL A 215 -22.63 -14.72 7.29
CA VAL A 215 -21.37 -15.48 7.31
C VAL A 215 -21.10 -16.04 5.92
N GLY A 216 -19.89 -15.80 5.43
CA GLY A 216 -19.39 -16.27 4.14
C GLY A 216 -18.70 -17.64 4.18
N ARG A 217 -17.55 -17.74 3.51
CA ARG A 217 -16.70 -18.96 3.47
C ARG A 217 -15.71 -19.01 4.63
N ASP A 218 -15.21 -17.86 5.06
CA ASP A 218 -14.14 -17.77 6.05
C ASP A 218 -14.67 -17.70 7.50
N ASP A 219 -15.90 -18.19 7.73
CA ASP A 219 -16.58 -18.31 9.03
C ASP A 219 -16.71 -17.01 9.86
N TYR A 220 -16.48 -15.84 9.26
CA TYR A 220 -16.74 -14.55 9.89
C TYR A 220 -17.92 -13.76 9.29
N ARG A 221 -18.71 -13.14 10.17
CA ARG A 221 -19.02 -11.70 10.22
C ARG A 221 -18.86 -10.76 9.00
N VAL A 222 -19.64 -10.80 7.92
CA VAL A 222 -19.63 -9.73 6.89
C VAL A 222 -20.90 -8.86 6.91
N TRP A 223 -20.73 -7.55 6.81
CA TRP A 223 -21.83 -6.56 6.87
C TRP A 223 -22.01 -5.77 5.56
N ASP A 224 -20.99 -5.76 4.70
CA ASP A 224 -20.97 -5.04 3.45
C ASP A 224 -20.65 -6.02 2.31
N THR A 225 -21.24 -5.81 1.14
CA THR A 225 -21.07 -6.69 -0.03
C THR A 225 -19.71 -6.58 -0.70
N GLU A 226 -18.97 -5.52 -0.38
CA GLU A 226 -17.62 -5.25 -0.86
C GLU A 226 -16.54 -6.07 -0.11
N ASP A 227 -16.89 -6.69 1.02
CA ASP A 227 -16.04 -7.65 1.71
C ASP A 227 -15.85 -8.89 0.82
N SER A 228 -14.61 -9.36 0.63
CA SER A 228 -14.33 -10.55 -0.18
C SER A 228 -15.01 -11.82 0.36
N ASN A 229 -15.34 -11.84 1.65
CA ASN A 229 -16.06 -12.94 2.26
C ASN A 229 -17.60 -12.82 2.09
N PHE A 230 -18.12 -11.72 1.54
CA PHE A 230 -19.52 -11.65 1.09
C PHE A 230 -19.70 -12.42 -0.23
N ASN A 231 -19.81 -13.74 -0.10
CA ASN A 231 -19.92 -14.66 -1.23
C ASN A 231 -21.32 -15.32 -1.33
N ASN A 232 -21.47 -16.32 -2.19
CA ASN A 232 -22.73 -17.02 -2.40
C ASN A 232 -23.30 -17.70 -1.13
N ASN A 233 -22.46 -18.08 -0.15
CA ASN A 233 -22.93 -18.58 1.13
C ASN A 233 -23.56 -17.45 1.97
N ALA A 234 -22.96 -16.25 1.94
CA ALA A 234 -23.53 -15.10 2.62
C ALA A 234 -24.91 -14.73 2.05
N ILE A 235 -25.07 -14.79 0.72
CA ILE A 235 -26.36 -14.54 0.02
C ILE A 235 -27.38 -15.65 0.35
N LEU A 236 -26.95 -16.92 0.36
CA LEU A 236 -27.81 -18.05 0.72
C LEU A 236 -28.34 -17.94 2.14
N ASN A 237 -27.52 -17.49 3.09
CA ASN A 237 -27.93 -17.28 4.48
C ASN A 237 -29.04 -16.23 4.59
N LEU A 238 -28.99 -15.17 3.79
CA LEU A 238 -30.07 -14.17 3.70
C LEU A 238 -31.37 -14.81 3.22
N LEU A 239 -31.30 -15.55 2.11
CA LEU A 239 -32.44 -16.26 1.53
C LEU A 239 -33.07 -17.26 2.52
N ILE A 240 -32.26 -18.04 3.24
CA ILE A 240 -32.75 -18.97 4.26
C ILE A 240 -33.45 -18.20 5.40
N TYR A 241 -32.86 -17.09 5.88
CA TYR A 241 -33.47 -16.31 6.95
C TYR A 241 -34.82 -15.73 6.52
N PHE A 242 -34.89 -15.04 5.39
CA PHE A 242 -36.11 -14.38 4.96
C PHE A 242 -37.18 -15.38 4.53
N SER A 243 -36.83 -16.52 3.93
CA SER A 243 -37.83 -17.57 3.58
C SER A 243 -38.58 -18.11 4.81
N LYS A 244 -37.94 -18.09 5.98
CA LYS A 244 -38.52 -18.52 7.26
C LYS A 244 -39.26 -17.40 8.00
N ASN A 245 -38.84 -16.15 7.82
CA ASN A 245 -39.21 -15.06 8.72
C ASN A 245 -39.95 -13.89 8.06
N TYR A 246 -40.03 -13.79 6.72
CA TYR A 246 -40.60 -12.60 6.07
C TYR A 246 -42.04 -12.30 6.54
N LYS A 247 -42.85 -13.32 6.80
CA LYS A 247 -44.23 -13.17 7.32
C LYS A 247 -44.32 -12.54 8.70
N ASN A 248 -43.23 -12.49 9.46
CA ASN A 248 -43.18 -11.87 10.78
C ASN A 248 -42.91 -10.35 10.71
N PHE A 249 -42.67 -9.82 9.50
CA PHE A 249 -42.48 -8.41 9.25
C PHE A 249 -43.83 -7.76 8.92
N VAL A 250 -44.14 -6.66 9.61
CA VAL A 250 -45.36 -5.87 9.42
C VAL A 250 -44.95 -4.45 9.07
N TRP A 251 -45.61 -3.86 8.08
CA TRP A 251 -45.35 -2.48 7.69
C TRP A 251 -45.75 -1.49 8.77
N ASP A 252 -44.87 -0.55 9.10
CA ASP A 252 -45.18 0.60 9.95
C ASP A 252 -45.31 1.85 9.08
N SER A 253 -46.54 2.35 8.94
CA SER A 253 -46.84 3.54 8.13
C SER A 253 -46.33 4.84 8.74
N SER A 254 -46.03 4.86 10.03
CA SER A 254 -45.51 6.05 10.73
C SER A 254 -44.07 6.33 10.35
N PHE A 255 -43.31 5.26 10.05
CA PHE A 255 -41.88 5.35 9.77
C PHE A 255 -41.49 4.84 8.37
N ASN A 256 -42.44 4.26 7.62
CA ASN A 256 -42.28 3.76 6.25
C ASN A 256 -41.22 2.65 6.09
N TYR A 257 -41.25 1.66 6.99
CA TYR A 257 -40.43 0.45 6.90
C TYR A 257 -41.10 -0.74 7.60
N PHE A 258 -40.57 -1.95 7.39
CA PHE A 258 -41.04 -3.18 8.00
C PHE A 258 -40.47 -3.42 9.40
N ILE A 259 -41.34 -3.67 10.37
CA ILE A 259 -40.98 -4.00 11.76
C ILE A 259 -41.24 -5.48 12.02
N ASN A 260 -40.28 -6.15 12.65
CA ASN A 260 -40.45 -7.46 13.26
C ASN A 260 -40.12 -7.38 14.75
N LYS A 261 -41.15 -7.51 15.61
CA LYS A 261 -40.99 -7.41 17.08
C LYS A 261 -40.12 -8.52 17.69
N SER A 262 -40.00 -9.65 17.00
CA SER A 262 -39.18 -10.79 17.44
C SER A 262 -37.71 -10.69 16.99
N LEU A 263 -37.39 -9.72 16.11
CA LEU A 263 -36.05 -9.55 15.57
C LEU A 263 -35.10 -9.01 16.64
N LYS A 264 -34.14 -9.84 17.05
CA LYS A 264 -33.05 -9.43 17.94
C LYS A 264 -32.04 -8.62 17.14
N SER A 265 -31.73 -7.42 17.62
CA SER A 265 -30.75 -6.53 17.01
C SER A 265 -29.75 -6.02 18.04
N GLN A 266 -28.48 -5.98 17.68
CA GLN A 266 -27.43 -5.37 18.48
C GLN A 266 -27.52 -3.84 18.37
N LYS A 267 -27.36 -3.13 19.48
CA LYS A 267 -27.29 -1.66 19.45
C LYS A 267 -26.02 -1.20 18.75
N THR A 268 -26.13 -0.16 17.93
CA THR A 268 -24.97 0.61 17.46
C THR A 268 -24.67 1.75 18.42
N ASP A 269 -23.41 2.13 18.47
CA ASP A 269 -22.90 3.26 19.23
C ASP A 269 -22.53 4.43 18.32
N ASP A 270 -22.25 5.60 18.93
CA ASP A 270 -21.87 6.80 18.19
C ASP A 270 -20.57 6.62 17.40
N LEU A 271 -19.67 5.73 17.85
CA LEU A 271 -18.45 5.40 17.13
C LEU A 271 -18.75 4.73 15.79
N ALA A 272 -19.77 3.86 15.71
CA ALA A 272 -20.18 3.28 14.42
C ALA A 272 -20.62 4.36 13.42
N ASN A 273 -21.34 5.39 13.87
CA ASN A 273 -21.72 6.53 13.00
C ASN A 273 -20.49 7.28 12.49
N LEU A 274 -19.50 7.54 13.37
CA LEU A 274 -18.25 8.18 12.97
C LEU A 274 -17.47 7.36 11.92
N PHE A 275 -17.47 6.03 12.01
CA PHE A 275 -16.83 5.21 10.98
C PHE A 275 -17.49 5.35 9.60
N GLU A 276 -18.81 5.59 9.54
CA GLU A 276 -19.52 5.86 8.29
C GLU A 276 -19.22 7.27 7.73
N ASP A 277 -18.92 8.23 8.61
CA ASP A 277 -18.49 9.60 8.25
C ASP A 277 -17.06 9.68 7.69
N LEU A 278 -16.23 8.64 7.85
CA LEU A 278 -14.94 8.55 7.17
C LEU A 278 -15.08 8.47 5.64
N TYR A 279 -16.25 8.04 5.16
CA TYR A 279 -16.62 7.98 3.74
C TYR A 279 -17.42 9.22 3.30
N ASN A 280 -17.41 10.30 4.09
CA ASN A 280 -18.08 11.53 3.71
C ASN A 280 -17.29 12.23 2.60
N GLU A 281 -17.97 12.73 1.57
CA GLU A 281 -17.35 13.47 0.46
C GLU A 281 -16.75 14.81 0.91
N ASN A 282 -17.21 15.37 2.04
CA ASN A 282 -16.63 16.57 2.61
C ASN A 282 -15.36 16.23 3.41
N ASP A 283 -14.22 16.66 2.90
CA ASP A 283 -12.89 16.43 3.48
C ASP A 283 -12.78 16.90 4.94
N SER A 284 -13.42 18.02 5.29
CA SER A 284 -13.39 18.54 6.66
C SER A 284 -14.16 17.65 7.62
N ILE A 285 -15.30 17.09 7.19
CA ILE A 285 -16.08 16.15 8.02
C ILE A 285 -15.29 14.86 8.20
N ALA A 286 -14.77 14.29 7.12
CA ALA A 286 -14.01 13.04 7.18
C ALA A 286 -12.76 13.17 8.07
N LEU A 287 -11.97 14.23 7.89
CA LEU A 287 -10.74 14.48 8.64
C LEU A 287 -11.00 14.74 10.12
N ASN A 288 -11.98 15.58 10.46
CA ASN A 288 -12.34 15.84 11.87
C ASN A 288 -12.85 14.58 12.55
N THR A 289 -13.62 13.76 11.83
CA THR A 289 -14.07 12.47 12.33
C THR A 289 -12.91 11.50 12.56
N PHE A 290 -11.94 11.45 11.64
CA PHE A 290 -10.73 10.65 11.81
C PHE A 290 -9.94 11.07 13.05
N ILE A 291 -9.75 12.39 13.25
CA ILE A 291 -9.10 12.94 14.45
C ILE A 291 -9.86 12.51 15.71
N LYS A 292 -11.19 12.66 15.73
CA LYS A 292 -12.03 12.25 16.87
C LYS A 292 -11.92 10.75 17.16
N LEU A 293 -11.97 9.90 16.13
CA LEU A 293 -11.82 8.44 16.27
C LEU A 293 -10.43 8.06 16.76
N SER A 294 -9.38 8.75 16.31
CA SER A 294 -8.00 8.54 16.76
C SER A 294 -7.80 8.83 18.26
N GLN A 295 -8.79 9.45 18.92
CA GLN A 295 -8.78 9.82 20.33
C GLN A 295 -9.87 9.12 21.16
N SER A 296 -10.62 8.20 20.53
CA SER A 296 -11.78 7.50 21.11
C SER A 296 -11.41 6.18 21.77
N ASP A 297 -12.41 5.43 22.26
CA ASP A 297 -12.22 4.14 22.94
C ASP A 297 -11.41 3.15 22.08
N VAL A 298 -10.28 2.71 22.63
CA VAL A 298 -9.30 1.87 21.94
C VAL A 298 -9.90 0.54 21.50
N LYS A 299 -10.66 -0.12 22.39
CA LYS A 299 -11.18 -1.46 22.11
C LYS A 299 -12.18 -1.42 20.98
N ARG A 300 -13.10 -0.46 21.02
CA ARG A 300 -14.16 -0.30 20.04
C ARG A 300 -13.65 0.20 18.69
N VAL A 301 -12.73 1.17 18.68
CA VAL A 301 -12.07 1.63 17.45
C VAL A 301 -11.33 0.47 16.77
N ASN A 302 -10.56 -0.33 17.52
CA ASN A 302 -9.87 -1.49 16.94
C ASN A 302 -10.83 -2.54 16.37
N GLN A 303 -11.97 -2.79 17.03
CA GLN A 303 -12.99 -3.70 16.51
C GLN A 303 -13.56 -3.22 15.16
N LEU A 304 -13.95 -1.95 15.08
CA LEU A 304 -14.53 -1.35 13.86
C LEU A 304 -13.49 -1.21 12.74
N SER A 305 -12.26 -0.81 13.07
CA SER A 305 -11.14 -0.77 12.11
C SER A 305 -10.86 -2.15 11.53
N THR A 306 -10.88 -3.21 12.34
CA THR A 306 -10.67 -4.59 11.86
C THR A 306 -11.79 -5.06 10.92
N GLU A 307 -13.04 -4.64 11.20
CA GLU A 307 -14.18 -4.91 10.32
C GLU A 307 -13.99 -4.19 8.97
N LYS A 308 -13.66 -2.89 8.98
CA LYS A 308 -13.56 -2.08 7.76
C LYS A 308 -12.31 -2.34 6.92
N GLU A 309 -11.18 -2.74 7.53
CA GLU A 309 -9.95 -3.07 6.81
C GLU A 309 -10.13 -4.27 5.84
N ARG A 310 -11.14 -5.12 6.07
CA ARG A 310 -11.50 -6.23 5.18
C ARG A 310 -12.19 -5.77 3.89
N ASN A 311 -12.83 -4.60 3.93
CA ASN A 311 -13.57 -4.00 2.81
C ASN A 311 -12.64 -3.17 1.92
N PHE A 312 -11.64 -3.80 1.30
CA PHE A 312 -10.58 -3.09 0.57
C PHE A 312 -11.06 -2.33 -0.68
N LEU A 313 -12.23 -2.68 -1.23
CA LEU A 313 -12.83 -2.01 -2.38
C LEU A 313 -13.43 -0.65 -2.00
N SER A 314 -13.92 -0.52 -0.77
CA SER A 314 -14.60 0.68 -0.29
C SER A 314 -13.55 1.65 0.22
N ARG A 315 -13.36 2.76 -0.49
CA ARG A 315 -12.32 3.74 -0.15
C ARG A 315 -12.91 4.88 0.69
N PRO A 316 -12.43 5.08 1.92
CA PRO A 316 -12.71 6.30 2.67
C PRO A 316 -12.24 7.55 1.92
N ASN A 317 -12.64 8.72 2.41
CA ASN A 317 -12.25 10.00 1.81
C ASN A 317 -10.72 10.09 1.61
N TYR A 318 -10.31 10.58 0.44
CA TYR A 318 -8.91 10.64 0.01
C TYR A 318 -8.01 11.53 0.88
N VAL A 319 -8.59 12.46 1.66
CA VAL A 319 -7.87 13.33 2.62
C VAL A 319 -7.28 12.53 3.78
N LEU A 320 -7.86 11.36 4.08
CA LEU A 320 -7.44 10.49 5.16
C LEU A 320 -6.13 9.77 4.83
N PRO A 321 -5.39 9.28 5.84
CA PRO A 321 -4.18 8.49 5.61
C PRO A 321 -4.45 7.29 4.71
N THR A 322 -3.44 6.88 3.94
CA THR A 322 -3.53 5.79 2.93
C THR A 322 -4.13 4.49 3.48
N PHE A 323 -3.88 4.16 4.75
CA PHE A 323 -4.44 2.98 5.44
C PHE A 323 -5.20 3.42 6.70
N PRO A 324 -6.36 4.08 6.57
CA PRO A 324 -6.95 4.85 7.66
C PRO A 324 -7.29 3.97 8.87
N PHE A 325 -7.75 2.73 8.66
CA PHE A 325 -8.10 1.82 9.75
C PHE A 325 -6.89 1.27 10.51
N ARG A 326 -5.76 1.06 9.82
CA ARG A 326 -4.47 0.73 10.48
C ARG A 326 -3.96 1.90 11.31
N PHE A 327 -4.04 3.12 10.78
CA PHE A 327 -3.69 4.33 11.51
C PHE A 327 -4.59 4.50 12.74
N LEU A 328 -5.93 4.43 12.61
CA LEU A 328 -6.85 4.55 13.74
C LEU A 328 -6.59 3.51 14.83
N SER A 329 -6.25 2.28 14.45
CA SER A 329 -5.93 1.20 15.38
C SER A 329 -4.72 1.53 16.26
N GLN A 330 -3.67 2.14 15.68
CA GLN A 330 -2.47 2.52 16.43
C GLN A 330 -2.61 3.89 17.12
N LEU A 331 -3.21 4.87 16.45
CA LEU A 331 -3.39 6.22 16.99
C LEU A 331 -4.33 6.25 18.19
N SER A 332 -5.42 5.48 18.19
CA SER A 332 -6.30 5.37 19.39
C SER A 332 -5.54 4.84 20.60
N ARG A 333 -4.66 3.83 20.41
CA ARG A 333 -3.79 3.31 21.47
C ARG A 333 -2.80 4.37 21.95
N LEU A 334 -2.21 5.10 21.00
CA LEU A 334 -1.21 6.12 21.29
C LEU A 334 -1.80 7.30 22.06
N THR A 335 -2.92 7.85 21.61
CA THR A 335 -3.59 8.97 22.28
C THR A 335 -4.21 8.55 23.62
N SER A 336 -4.68 7.31 23.76
CA SER A 336 -5.09 6.76 25.05
C SER A 336 -3.90 6.70 26.02
N TYR A 337 -2.73 6.25 25.55
CA TYR A 337 -1.51 6.26 26.36
C TYR A 337 -1.12 7.69 26.75
N TYR A 338 -1.18 8.65 25.83
CA TYR A 338 -0.91 10.06 26.15
C TYR A 338 -1.86 10.60 27.23
N LYS A 339 -3.17 10.37 27.09
CA LYS A 339 -4.17 10.79 28.08
C LYS A 339 -3.93 10.17 29.45
N GLN A 340 -3.62 8.88 29.51
CA GLN A 340 -3.36 8.16 30.78
C GLN A 340 -2.11 8.68 31.49
N ASN A 341 -1.15 9.24 30.75
CA ASN A 341 0.12 9.74 31.27
C ASN A 341 0.20 11.28 31.30
N ASN A 342 -0.92 11.99 31.10
CA ASN A 342 -0.99 13.46 31.06
C ASN A 342 0.00 14.12 30.07
N ILE A 343 0.21 13.49 28.92
CA ILE A 343 1.07 13.99 27.85
C ILE A 343 0.24 14.83 26.88
N ASP A 344 0.66 16.06 26.62
CA ASP A 344 0.04 16.90 25.59
C ASP A 344 0.50 16.45 24.19
N PHE A 345 -0.47 16.09 23.36
CA PHE A 345 -0.27 15.72 21.96
C PHE A 345 -1.10 16.60 21.00
N GLN A 346 -1.85 17.58 21.53
CA GLN A 346 -2.57 18.55 20.71
C GLN A 346 -1.62 19.64 20.23
N GLY A 347 -0.69 20.07 21.10
CA GLY A 347 0.31 21.08 20.81
C GLY A 347 -0.24 22.50 20.81
N THR A 348 0.67 23.47 20.72
CA THR A 348 0.33 24.89 20.77
C THR A 348 -0.08 25.43 19.39
N LYS A 349 -0.80 26.56 19.36
CA LYS A 349 -1.14 27.27 18.11
C LYS A 349 0.10 27.66 17.30
N ASP A 350 1.21 27.98 17.97
CA ASP A 350 2.49 28.25 17.30
C ASP A 350 2.96 27.01 16.54
N LEU A 351 3.03 25.84 17.20
CA LEU A 351 3.44 24.60 16.54
C LEU A 351 2.54 24.23 15.34
N HIS A 352 1.22 24.42 15.44
CA HIS A 352 0.31 24.25 14.30
C HIS A 352 0.66 25.16 13.14
N THR A 353 1.01 26.42 13.41
CA THR A 353 1.51 27.36 12.39
C THR A 353 2.80 26.83 11.78
N GLN A 354 3.68 26.23 12.59
CA GLN A 354 4.92 25.68 12.08
C GLN A 354 4.69 24.47 11.15
N ILE A 355 3.75 23.58 11.52
CA ILE A 355 3.34 22.39 10.74
C ILE A 355 2.70 22.80 9.41
N GLU A 356 1.83 23.81 9.40
CA GLU A 356 1.22 24.33 8.18
C GLU A 356 2.27 24.92 7.24
N LYS A 357 3.27 25.64 7.77
CA LYS A 357 4.38 26.14 6.95
C LYS A 357 5.27 25.03 6.40
N LEU A 358 5.51 23.94 7.14
CA LEU A 358 6.21 22.76 6.59
C LEU A 358 5.39 22.06 5.50
N SER A 359 4.06 22.13 5.59
CA SER A 359 3.12 21.56 4.62
C SER A 359 3.04 22.36 3.32
N SER A 360 3.38 23.65 3.35
CA SER A 360 3.29 24.53 2.18
C SER A 360 4.43 24.32 1.19
N GLU A 361 4.28 24.89 0.00
CA GLU A 361 5.38 25.00 -0.96
C GLU A 361 6.44 25.97 -0.42
N LEU A 362 7.70 25.54 -0.43
CA LEU A 362 8.87 26.31 -0.01
C LEU A 362 9.99 26.00 -0.99
N SER A 363 10.83 26.98 -1.32
CA SER A 363 12.07 26.67 -2.03
C SER A 363 12.96 25.76 -1.17
N PHE A 364 13.90 25.06 -1.80
CA PHE A 364 14.81 24.17 -1.07
C PHE A 364 15.55 24.92 0.05
N ARG A 365 16.05 26.13 -0.23
CA ARG A 365 16.79 26.95 0.73
C ARG A 365 15.90 27.36 1.91
N GLU A 366 14.72 27.92 1.63
CA GLU A 366 13.77 28.33 2.69
C GLU A 366 13.36 27.15 3.56
N ARG A 367 13.10 25.99 2.95
CA ARG A 367 12.77 24.77 3.68
C ARG A 367 13.93 24.33 4.57
N ARG A 368 15.16 24.32 4.05
CA ARG A 368 16.32 23.87 4.81
C ARG A 368 16.66 24.82 5.97
N GLU A 369 16.64 26.12 5.73
CA GLU A 369 16.81 27.13 6.79
C GLU A 369 15.76 26.96 7.90
N TYR A 370 14.51 26.70 7.50
CA TYR A 370 13.41 26.53 8.43
C TYR A 370 13.43 25.20 9.19
N GLU A 371 13.81 24.09 8.55
CA GLU A 371 14.06 22.81 9.23
C GLU A 371 15.18 22.94 10.28
N ASN A 372 16.27 23.61 9.93
CA ASN A 372 17.37 23.85 10.87
C ASN A 372 16.92 24.71 12.06
N TYR A 373 16.14 25.77 11.80
CA TYR A 373 15.51 26.56 12.85
C TYR A 373 14.67 25.69 13.79
N LEU A 374 13.80 24.83 13.26
CA LEU A 374 12.93 23.97 14.07
C LEU A 374 13.72 22.91 14.86
N ILE A 375 14.81 22.37 14.32
CA ILE A 375 15.68 21.43 15.05
C ILE A 375 16.24 22.07 16.33
N ASP A 376 16.57 23.35 16.29
CA ASP A 376 17.16 24.05 17.43
C ASP A 376 16.09 24.71 18.33
N TYR A 377 14.93 25.08 17.77
CA TYR A 377 13.82 25.73 18.49
C TYR A 377 12.94 24.77 19.29
N LEU A 378 12.64 23.59 18.74
CA LEU A 378 11.67 22.67 19.34
C LEU A 378 12.18 22.04 20.65
N THR A 379 11.27 21.71 21.54
CA THR A 379 11.54 20.90 22.74
C THR A 379 11.14 19.44 22.53
N LEU A 380 11.59 18.54 23.42
CA LEU A 380 11.13 17.13 23.41
C LEU A 380 9.60 17.02 23.50
N GLN A 381 8.94 17.96 24.20
CA GLN A 381 7.49 17.96 24.32
C GLN A 381 6.80 18.39 23.02
N ASP A 382 7.41 19.27 22.23
CA ASP A 382 6.85 19.70 20.94
C ASP A 382 6.91 18.60 19.87
N LEU A 383 7.83 17.63 20.01
CA LEU A 383 7.93 16.52 19.06
C LEU A 383 6.71 15.61 19.10
N ILE A 384 6.04 15.50 20.25
CA ILE A 384 4.89 14.61 20.45
C ILE A 384 3.69 15.05 19.57
N PRO A 385 3.21 16.30 19.66
CA PRO A 385 2.21 16.82 18.73
C PRO A 385 2.72 16.90 17.28
N LEU A 386 4.01 17.21 17.04
CA LEU A 386 4.57 17.20 15.68
C LEU A 386 4.42 15.84 15.00
N GLU A 387 4.79 14.76 15.69
CA GLU A 387 4.64 13.39 15.21
C GLU A 387 3.17 13.01 14.99
N TYR A 388 2.31 13.30 15.98
CA TYR A 388 0.87 12.99 15.89
C TYR A 388 0.21 13.66 14.68
N TRP A 389 0.38 14.97 14.52
CA TRP A 389 -0.21 15.71 13.41
C TRP A 389 0.39 15.34 12.06
N SER A 390 1.66 14.95 12.02
CA SER A 390 2.27 14.42 10.78
C SER A 390 1.66 13.09 10.35
N LEU A 391 1.20 12.25 11.30
CA LEU A 391 0.45 11.04 10.99
C LEU A 391 -0.99 11.32 10.58
N ILE A 392 -1.65 12.31 11.19
CA ILE A 392 -2.98 12.77 10.75
C ILE A 392 -2.91 13.31 9.32
N TYR A 393 -1.89 14.11 9.00
CA TYR A 393 -1.68 14.74 7.70
C TYR A 393 -0.76 13.93 6.78
N GLU A 394 -0.82 12.60 6.83
CA GLU A 394 0.06 11.71 6.04
C GLU A 394 0.07 12.04 4.54
N LYS A 395 -1.05 12.53 4.00
CA LYS A 395 -1.20 12.96 2.61
C LYS A 395 -0.46 14.26 2.24
N ARG A 396 0.28 14.86 3.16
CA ARG A 396 1.12 16.04 2.93
C ARG A 396 2.61 15.62 2.83
N PRO A 397 3.10 15.25 1.64
CA PRO A 397 4.42 14.65 1.49
C PRO A 397 5.56 15.59 1.93
N GLU A 398 5.43 16.90 1.70
CA GLU A 398 6.43 17.90 2.11
C GLU A 398 6.59 17.97 3.63
N LEU A 399 5.48 17.86 4.38
CA LEU A 399 5.51 17.77 5.84
C LEU A 399 6.26 16.49 6.28
N SER A 400 5.90 15.34 5.72
CA SER A 400 6.50 14.04 6.05
C SER A 400 8.01 14.01 5.82
N LYS A 401 8.49 14.63 4.73
CA LYS A 401 9.92 14.78 4.40
C LYS A 401 10.65 15.60 5.47
N SER A 402 10.17 16.81 5.74
CA SER A 402 10.81 17.72 6.71
C SER A 402 10.79 17.15 8.13
N VAL A 403 9.65 16.59 8.56
CA VAL A 403 9.50 16.01 9.89
C VAL A 403 10.46 14.85 10.12
N SER A 404 10.68 13.99 9.11
CA SER A 404 11.66 12.92 9.26
C SER A 404 13.06 13.45 9.56
N ARG A 405 13.50 14.48 8.84
CA ARG A 405 14.84 15.05 9.04
C ARG A 405 14.95 15.71 10.41
N ILE A 406 13.95 16.51 10.79
CA ILE A 406 13.89 17.19 12.08
C ILE A 406 13.98 16.17 13.22
N LEU A 407 13.15 15.13 13.19
CA LEU A 407 13.11 14.11 14.23
C LEU A 407 14.43 13.32 14.30
N ASP A 408 15.00 12.92 13.17
CA ASP A 408 16.25 12.14 13.14
C ASP A 408 17.41 12.89 13.80
N ILE A 409 17.62 14.15 13.41
CA ILE A 409 18.68 15.00 13.96
C ILE A 409 18.38 15.32 15.43
N TYR A 410 17.15 15.72 15.75
CA TYR A 410 16.78 16.10 17.11
C TYR A 410 16.97 14.96 18.11
N TYR A 411 16.43 13.77 17.80
CA TYR A 411 16.57 12.59 18.65
C TYR A 411 18.03 12.19 18.83
N THR A 412 18.86 12.35 17.79
CA THR A 412 20.29 12.05 17.90
C THR A 412 21.02 13.04 18.82
N LYS A 413 20.76 14.35 18.66
CA LYS A 413 21.37 15.41 19.48
C LYS A 413 20.95 15.31 20.96
N ASN A 414 19.72 14.87 21.22
CA ASN A 414 19.14 14.83 22.57
C ASN A 414 19.03 13.39 23.13
N TRP A 415 19.73 12.42 22.56
CA TRP A 415 19.57 11.01 22.92
C TRP A 415 19.86 10.74 24.40
N ASP A 416 20.93 11.33 24.94
CA ASP A 416 21.28 11.19 26.35
C ASP A 416 20.18 11.74 27.28
N LYS A 417 19.50 12.83 26.88
CA LYS A 417 18.38 13.37 27.67
C LYS A 417 17.22 12.38 27.73
N ILE A 418 16.96 11.68 26.62
CA ILE A 418 15.90 10.67 26.55
C ILE A 418 16.26 9.45 27.37
N LEU A 419 17.51 8.98 27.29
CA LEU A 419 17.97 7.81 28.04
C LEU A 419 17.96 8.04 29.56
N ASN A 420 18.26 9.25 30.00
CA ASN A 420 18.30 9.61 31.42
C ASN A 420 16.93 9.99 32.01
N ASP A 421 15.89 10.14 31.20
CA ASP A 421 14.51 10.38 31.63
C ASP A 421 13.66 9.12 31.37
N GLU A 422 13.32 8.39 32.44
CA GLU A 422 12.57 7.13 32.36
C GLU A 422 11.23 7.28 31.63
N ASN A 423 10.54 8.42 31.79
CA ASN A 423 9.27 8.69 31.15
C ASN A 423 9.45 8.92 29.65
N GLN A 424 10.47 9.68 29.26
CA GLN A 424 10.79 9.91 27.84
C GLN A 424 11.25 8.63 27.16
N LEU A 425 12.10 7.83 27.83
CA LEU A 425 12.57 6.56 27.29
C LEU A 425 11.42 5.57 27.09
N THR A 426 10.54 5.46 28.08
CA THR A 426 9.37 4.59 28.02
C THR A 426 8.40 5.05 26.95
N LEU A 427 8.17 6.36 26.83
CA LEU A 427 7.36 6.92 25.75
C LEU A 427 7.97 6.63 24.37
N TYR A 428 9.28 6.83 24.20
CA TYR A 428 9.98 6.57 22.95
C TYR A 428 9.83 5.10 22.51
N LEU A 429 9.97 4.15 23.45
CA LEU A 429 9.76 2.73 23.21
C LEU A 429 8.31 2.42 22.80
N LYS A 430 7.32 2.97 23.53
CA LYS A 430 5.89 2.81 23.19
C LYS A 430 5.58 3.30 21.78
N LYS A 431 6.06 4.50 21.42
CA LYS A 431 5.91 5.08 20.09
C LYS A 431 6.53 4.20 19.01
N SER A 432 7.76 3.71 19.22
CA SER A 432 8.47 2.88 18.24
C SER A 432 7.66 1.63 17.83
N LEU A 433 6.98 1.00 18.78
CA LEU A 433 6.18 -0.19 18.50
C LEU A 433 4.87 0.16 17.80
N LEU A 434 4.17 1.20 18.24
CA LEU A 434 2.89 1.59 17.62
C LEU A 434 3.11 2.11 16.20
N TYR A 435 4.16 2.89 15.95
CA TYR A 435 4.52 3.36 14.61
C TYR A 435 4.83 2.18 13.68
N SER A 436 5.70 1.26 14.08
CA SER A 436 6.03 0.08 13.25
C SER A 436 4.84 -0.84 12.94
N ARG A 437 3.75 -0.78 13.72
CA ARG A 437 2.51 -1.53 13.48
C ARG A 437 1.52 -0.85 12.55
N ILE A 438 1.77 0.39 12.10
CA ILE A 438 0.92 1.06 11.11
C ILE A 438 0.98 0.33 9.76
N GLY A 439 2.14 -0.22 9.40
CA GLY A 439 2.31 -1.01 8.17
C GLY A 439 2.35 -0.16 6.89
N ILE A 440 2.92 1.06 6.99
CA ILE A 440 3.25 1.93 5.85
C ILE A 440 4.77 2.12 5.81
N ASN A 441 5.34 2.28 4.61
CA ASN A 441 6.76 2.61 4.46
C ASN A 441 7.07 3.98 5.10
N GLY A 442 8.31 4.17 5.54
CA GLY A 442 8.79 5.46 6.07
C GLY A 442 9.63 5.32 7.33
N ASN A 443 10.26 6.43 7.74
CA ASN A 443 11.18 6.48 8.87
C ASN A 443 10.53 6.25 10.24
N LEU A 444 9.20 6.36 10.34
CA LEU A 444 8.44 6.00 11.54
C LEU A 444 8.69 4.55 12.00
N ASN A 445 9.08 3.66 11.08
CA ASN A 445 9.37 2.26 11.40
C ASN A 445 10.72 2.04 12.10
N TYR A 446 11.63 3.01 12.07
CA TYR A 446 13.05 2.81 12.43
C TYR A 446 13.44 3.45 13.77
N TYR A 447 12.48 3.84 14.60
CA TYR A 447 12.75 4.42 15.93
C TYR A 447 13.60 3.50 16.80
N LEU A 448 13.32 2.19 16.78
CA LEU A 448 14.05 1.20 17.58
C LEU A 448 15.54 1.11 17.20
N PHE A 449 15.91 1.42 15.95
CA PHE A 449 17.30 1.36 15.50
C PHE A 449 18.19 2.39 16.19
N LYS A 450 17.65 3.44 16.83
CA LYS A 450 18.45 4.35 17.67
C LYS A 450 19.16 3.64 18.83
N PHE A 451 18.72 2.43 19.19
CA PHE A 451 19.38 1.60 20.19
C PHE A 451 20.61 0.85 19.66
N THR A 452 20.82 0.76 18.35
CA THR A 452 21.91 -0.04 17.75
C THR A 452 23.28 0.41 18.25
N GLY A 453 24.04 -0.53 18.83
CA GLY A 453 25.41 -0.29 19.25
C GLY A 453 25.58 0.63 20.46
N ASN A 454 24.52 0.87 21.22
CA ASN A 454 24.57 1.69 22.43
C ASN A 454 25.22 0.98 23.63
N GLY A 455 25.39 -0.35 23.56
CA GLY A 455 26.11 -1.14 24.55
C GLY A 455 25.40 -1.32 25.89
N ASN A 456 26.15 -1.89 26.85
CA ASN A 456 25.62 -2.30 28.16
C ASN A 456 25.17 -1.13 29.05
N ASP A 457 25.71 0.07 28.86
CA ASP A 457 25.32 1.22 29.68
C ASP A 457 23.88 1.64 29.42
N VAL A 458 23.42 1.54 28.17
CA VAL A 458 22.01 1.79 27.83
C VAL A 458 21.08 0.68 28.31
N ILE A 459 21.55 -0.57 28.32
CA ILE A 459 20.79 -1.70 28.88
C ILE A 459 20.46 -1.46 30.36
N LYS A 460 21.37 -0.84 31.14
CA LYS A 460 21.10 -0.49 32.54
C LYS A 460 19.94 0.52 32.70
N PHE A 461 19.74 1.44 31.73
CA PHE A 461 18.56 2.32 31.74
C PHE A 461 17.30 1.54 31.37
N LEU A 462 17.39 0.65 30.38
CA LEU A 462 16.28 -0.21 29.96
C LEU A 462 15.82 -1.18 31.08
N ASP A 463 16.74 -1.72 31.88
CA ASP A 463 16.44 -2.61 33.01
C ASP A 463 15.68 -1.91 34.15
N LYS A 464 15.75 -0.57 34.24
CA LYS A 464 15.02 0.20 35.25
C LYS A 464 13.54 0.36 34.90
N ILE A 465 13.18 0.27 33.63
CA ILE A 465 11.80 0.46 33.16
C ILE A 465 10.94 -0.68 33.70
N LYS A 466 9.95 -0.33 34.52
CA LYS A 466 8.93 -1.25 35.03
C LYS A 466 7.57 -0.83 34.49
N SER A 467 7.00 -1.62 33.59
CA SER A 467 5.68 -1.34 33.02
C SER A 467 4.78 -2.57 33.06
N ASN A 468 3.49 -2.33 33.31
CA ASN A 468 2.45 -3.34 33.13
C ASN A 468 1.95 -3.40 31.68
N ASP A 469 2.40 -2.47 30.83
CA ASP A 469 2.09 -2.46 29.41
C ASP A 469 2.98 -3.47 28.66
N GLN A 470 2.35 -4.51 28.12
CA GLN A 470 3.04 -5.56 27.37
C GLN A 470 3.79 -5.03 26.14
N ASP A 471 3.31 -3.95 25.52
CA ASP A 471 3.99 -3.33 24.39
C ASP A 471 5.34 -2.76 24.80
N ILE A 472 5.41 -2.11 25.97
CA ILE A 472 6.66 -1.53 26.49
C ILE A 472 7.64 -2.65 26.83
N ASN A 473 7.20 -3.67 27.57
CA ASN A 473 8.07 -4.78 27.96
C ASN A 473 8.63 -5.53 26.74
N PHE A 474 7.79 -5.80 25.74
CA PHE A 474 8.22 -6.40 24.48
C PHE A 474 9.29 -5.56 23.79
N GLN A 475 9.12 -4.24 23.80
CA GLN A 475 10.00 -3.33 23.08
C GLN A 475 11.30 -3.02 23.82
N VAL A 476 11.28 -3.06 25.16
CA VAL A 476 12.48 -3.06 26.01
C VAL A 476 13.38 -4.24 25.66
N GLU A 477 12.85 -5.46 25.60
CA GLU A 477 13.64 -6.65 25.30
C GLU A 477 14.24 -6.61 23.88
N LYS A 478 13.50 -6.10 22.90
CA LYS A 478 14.03 -5.85 21.56
C LYS A 478 15.14 -4.79 21.54
N ALA A 479 14.95 -3.70 22.29
CA ALA A 479 15.95 -2.63 22.39
C ALA A 479 17.25 -3.15 23.03
N LYS A 480 17.17 -3.96 24.09
CA LYS A 480 18.34 -4.58 24.73
C LYS A 480 19.14 -5.44 23.76
N LYS A 481 18.45 -6.26 22.95
CA LYS A 481 19.11 -7.08 21.93
C LYS A 481 19.89 -6.21 20.94
N ILE A 482 19.26 -5.16 20.42
CA ILE A 482 19.86 -4.28 19.42
C ILE A 482 20.98 -3.39 20.02
N CYS A 483 20.94 -3.09 21.32
CA CYS A 483 22.06 -2.40 22.02
C CYS A 483 23.39 -3.17 21.93
N LEU A 484 23.33 -4.50 21.85
CA LEU A 484 24.52 -5.36 21.77
C LEU A 484 25.00 -5.59 20.33
N GLU A 485 24.25 -5.14 19.34
CA GLU A 485 24.67 -5.22 17.94
C GLU A 485 25.78 -4.21 17.67
N ASN A 486 26.82 -4.61 16.93
CA ASN A 486 27.85 -3.66 16.51
C ASN A 486 27.33 -2.81 15.36
N PHE A 487 27.44 -1.49 15.49
CA PHE A 487 27.32 -0.62 14.33
C PHE A 487 28.52 -0.84 13.41
N ASP A 488 28.26 -1.30 12.19
CA ASP A 488 29.23 -1.25 11.10
C ASP A 488 28.72 -0.31 10.01
N TYR A 489 29.66 0.39 9.39
CA TYR A 489 29.37 1.15 8.18
C TYR A 489 28.97 0.14 7.11
N PRO A 490 27.76 0.23 6.53
CA PRO A 490 27.33 -0.74 5.54
C PRO A 490 28.00 -0.45 4.19
N VAL A 491 29.26 -0.84 4.07
CA VAL A 491 30.11 -0.66 2.89
C VAL A 491 29.66 -1.60 1.78
N ALA A 492 29.48 -1.08 0.56
CA ALA A 492 29.10 -1.90 -0.57
C ALA A 492 30.28 -2.80 -0.98
N ALA A 493 30.05 -4.12 -1.01
CA ALA A 493 31.04 -5.09 -1.49
C ALA A 493 31.42 -4.86 -2.96
N LYS A 494 30.47 -4.35 -3.77
CA LYS A 494 30.66 -4.01 -5.19
C LYS A 494 30.29 -2.54 -5.43
N LYS A 495 31.31 -1.73 -5.76
CA LYS A 495 31.19 -0.28 -6.02
C LYS A 495 30.97 0.07 -7.50
N LYS A 496 31.28 -0.88 -8.39
CA LYS A 496 31.15 -0.76 -9.85
C LYS A 496 30.37 -1.97 -10.39
N PHE A 497 29.47 -1.74 -11.32
CA PHE A 497 28.68 -2.72 -12.05
C PHE A 497 28.86 -2.52 -13.56
N ASP A 498 28.47 -3.50 -14.38
CA ASP A 498 28.72 -3.46 -15.84
C ASP A 498 28.02 -2.30 -16.56
N GLY A 499 26.96 -1.74 -15.95
CA GLY A 499 26.29 -0.53 -16.41
C GLY A 499 26.89 0.79 -15.88
N ASN A 500 27.91 0.72 -15.02
CA ASN A 500 28.65 1.89 -14.60
C ASN A 500 29.74 2.22 -15.62
N PHE A 501 29.45 3.23 -16.44
CA PHE A 501 30.45 3.82 -17.29
C PHE A 501 31.25 4.82 -16.44
N ASP A 502 32.53 4.54 -16.24
CA ASP A 502 33.46 5.64 -15.94
C ASP A 502 33.38 6.61 -17.12
N SER A 503 33.32 7.92 -16.86
CA SER A 503 33.11 8.97 -17.86
C SER A 503 33.85 8.66 -19.17
N GLN A 504 33.11 8.26 -20.21
CA GLN A 504 33.69 7.94 -21.52
C GLN A 504 33.56 9.19 -22.38
N GLN A 505 34.64 9.57 -23.05
CA GLN A 505 34.56 10.60 -24.08
C GLN A 505 33.86 10.00 -25.30
N VAL A 506 32.55 10.26 -25.44
CA VAL A 506 31.74 9.77 -26.56
C VAL A 506 31.45 10.90 -27.54
N ASN A 507 31.54 10.66 -28.85
CA ASN A 507 31.13 11.65 -29.85
C ASN A 507 29.59 11.74 -29.88
N LEU A 508 29.03 12.67 -29.11
CA LEU A 508 27.58 12.72 -28.87
C LEU A 508 26.81 13.06 -30.13
N LYS A 509 27.34 13.99 -30.94
CA LYS A 509 26.71 14.38 -32.19
C LYS A 509 26.59 13.19 -33.14
N THR A 510 27.72 12.55 -33.49
CA THR A 510 27.74 11.43 -34.44
C THR A 510 26.94 10.23 -33.94
N GLU A 511 27.08 9.86 -32.67
CA GLU A 511 26.32 8.71 -32.13
C GLU A 511 24.82 9.02 -32.02
N SER A 512 24.43 10.25 -31.70
CA SER A 512 23.01 10.64 -31.68
C SER A 512 22.36 10.58 -33.07
N GLU A 513 23.08 11.02 -34.10
CA GLU A 513 22.64 10.94 -35.50
C GLU A 513 22.52 9.49 -35.96
N LYS A 514 23.52 8.66 -35.65
CA LYS A 514 23.50 7.22 -35.94
C LYS A 514 22.31 6.53 -35.28
N LEU A 515 22.09 6.77 -33.99
CA LEU A 515 20.95 6.20 -33.26
C LEU A 515 19.61 6.62 -33.88
N ARG A 516 19.50 7.86 -34.38
CA ARG A 516 18.29 8.33 -35.06
C ARG A 516 18.01 7.57 -36.36
N LEU A 517 19.06 7.17 -37.08
CA LEU A 517 18.95 6.40 -38.32
C LEU A 517 18.69 4.90 -38.09
N THR A 518 19.19 4.34 -36.98
CA THR A 518 19.13 2.90 -36.71
C THR A 518 17.99 2.48 -35.79
N ALA A 519 17.36 3.42 -35.08
CA ALA A 519 16.26 3.10 -34.17
C ALA A 519 15.04 2.56 -34.92
N LYS A 520 14.38 1.56 -34.35
CA LYS A 520 13.18 0.94 -34.93
C LYS A 520 11.98 1.89 -34.92
N ASP A 521 11.88 2.68 -33.86
CA ASP A 521 10.83 3.66 -33.62
C ASP A 521 11.33 4.78 -32.69
N ILE A 522 10.45 5.74 -32.39
CA ILE A 522 10.76 6.90 -31.57
C ILE A 522 11.08 6.55 -30.11
N ASP A 523 10.51 5.47 -29.58
CA ASP A 523 10.73 5.07 -28.18
C ASP A 523 12.03 4.27 -28.03
N ASP A 524 12.39 3.45 -29.01
CA ASP A 524 13.70 2.82 -29.15
C ASP A 524 14.81 3.88 -29.26
N PHE A 525 14.58 4.93 -30.05
CA PHE A 525 15.50 6.08 -30.13
C PHE A 525 15.65 6.79 -28.78
N LYS A 526 14.54 7.12 -28.10
CA LYS A 526 14.57 7.78 -26.77
C LYS A 526 15.29 6.95 -25.73
N HIS A 527 15.11 5.63 -25.73
CA HIS A 527 15.81 4.74 -24.81
C HIS A 527 17.32 4.70 -25.10
N SER A 528 17.67 4.56 -26.37
CA SER A 528 19.06 4.49 -26.81
C SER A 528 19.82 5.79 -26.57
N ILE A 529 19.16 6.94 -26.78
CA ILE A 529 19.79 8.24 -26.54
C ILE A 529 20.01 8.50 -25.04
N LEU A 530 19.10 8.08 -24.16
CA LEU A 530 19.31 8.17 -22.71
C LEU A 530 20.49 7.29 -22.25
N LYS A 531 20.66 6.10 -22.83
CA LYS A 531 21.85 5.25 -22.62
C LYS A 531 23.13 5.86 -23.17
N LEU A 532 23.06 6.61 -24.26
CA LEU A 532 24.21 7.36 -24.78
C LEU A 532 24.60 8.46 -23.79
N PHE A 533 23.63 9.25 -23.34
CA PHE A 533 23.87 10.33 -22.37
C PHE A 533 24.34 9.82 -21.01
N SER A 534 23.97 8.60 -20.60
CA SER A 534 24.51 8.00 -19.38
C SER A 534 26.00 7.67 -19.47
N LYS A 535 26.70 7.84 -20.61
CA LYS A 535 28.15 7.60 -20.73
C LYS A 535 29.00 8.86 -20.59
N ILE A 536 28.40 10.04 -20.71
CA ILE A 536 29.14 11.30 -20.80
C ILE A 536 29.90 11.60 -19.51
N GLY A 537 31.01 12.32 -19.63
CA GLY A 537 31.72 12.92 -18.49
C GLY A 537 31.29 14.36 -18.19
N TYR A 538 31.80 14.91 -17.07
CA TYR A 538 31.56 16.30 -16.66
C TYR A 538 31.93 17.31 -17.76
N SER A 539 33.06 17.10 -18.45
CA SER A 539 33.54 17.98 -19.53
C SER A 539 32.63 18.02 -20.76
N GLN A 540 31.74 17.03 -20.93
CA GLN A 540 30.84 16.93 -22.08
C GLN A 540 29.44 17.48 -21.81
N ILE A 541 29.19 18.02 -20.61
CA ILE A 541 27.90 18.63 -20.25
C ILE A 541 27.45 19.70 -21.27
N PRO A 542 28.31 20.63 -21.75
CA PRO A 542 27.89 21.63 -22.73
C PRO A 542 27.46 21.01 -24.08
N GLU A 543 28.22 20.03 -24.58
CA GLU A 543 27.89 19.31 -25.81
C GLU A 543 26.56 18.54 -25.64
N ALA A 544 26.37 17.88 -24.48
CA ALA A 544 25.16 17.14 -24.19
C ALA A 544 23.92 18.04 -24.16
N LEU A 545 24.00 19.23 -23.54
CA LEU A 545 22.90 20.19 -23.55
C LEU A 545 22.54 20.64 -24.96
N GLN A 546 23.54 20.91 -25.81
CA GLN A 546 23.31 21.28 -27.21
C GLN A 546 22.60 20.18 -28.00
N VAL A 547 22.99 18.91 -27.82
CA VAL A 547 22.31 17.79 -28.48
C VAL A 547 20.89 17.65 -27.95
N LEU A 548 20.70 17.72 -26.62
CA LEU A 548 19.39 17.59 -25.97
C LEU A 548 18.38 18.64 -26.45
N GLU A 549 18.80 19.88 -26.72
CA GLU A 549 17.91 20.94 -27.23
C GLU A 549 17.20 20.54 -28.54
N ASN A 550 17.87 19.78 -29.39
CA ASN A 550 17.37 19.36 -30.70
C ASN A 550 16.49 18.09 -30.64
N LEU A 551 16.18 17.58 -29.44
CA LEU A 551 15.40 16.36 -29.24
C LEU A 551 14.01 16.66 -28.64
N ASN A 552 12.95 16.16 -29.27
CA ASN A 552 11.59 16.22 -28.73
C ASN A 552 11.27 14.96 -27.90
N PHE A 553 11.03 15.14 -26.61
CA PHE A 553 10.60 14.10 -25.68
C PHE A 553 9.16 14.38 -25.23
N ASN A 554 8.29 13.37 -25.27
CA ASN A 554 6.95 13.46 -24.69
C ASN A 554 7.04 13.00 -23.24
N GLU A 555 6.82 13.91 -22.28
CA GLU A 555 7.18 13.71 -20.87
C GLU A 555 6.15 12.97 -20.03
N LYS A 556 5.19 12.29 -20.66
CA LYS A 556 4.15 11.59 -19.91
C LYS A 556 4.66 10.40 -19.07
N ASN A 557 5.94 10.02 -19.21
CA ASN A 557 6.55 8.90 -18.48
C ASN A 557 7.92 9.31 -17.93
N TYR A 558 8.42 8.56 -16.94
CA TYR A 558 9.70 8.66 -16.18
C TYR A 558 11.00 8.95 -16.95
N ARG A 559 10.95 9.24 -18.25
CA ARG A 559 12.05 9.49 -19.19
C ARG A 559 12.25 10.99 -19.43
N ASN A 560 12.54 11.75 -18.37
CA ASN A 560 12.96 13.15 -18.53
C ASN A 560 14.40 13.19 -19.05
N LYS A 561 14.61 13.74 -20.26
CA LYS A 561 15.93 13.83 -20.89
C LYS A 561 16.96 14.68 -20.13
N TYR A 562 16.50 15.51 -19.18
CA TYR A 562 17.34 16.32 -18.30
C TYR A 562 17.58 15.68 -16.93
N SER A 563 17.06 14.47 -16.64
CA SER A 563 17.22 13.84 -15.33
C SER A 563 18.68 13.54 -14.97
N LEU A 564 19.59 13.45 -15.96
CA LEU A 564 21.01 13.20 -15.71
C LEU A 564 21.68 14.32 -14.89
N PHE A 565 21.22 15.58 -14.99
CA PHE A 565 21.87 16.69 -14.28
C PHE A 565 21.70 16.55 -12.77
N GLU A 566 20.51 16.15 -12.34
CA GLU A 566 20.23 15.85 -10.94
C GLU A 566 20.81 14.47 -10.55
N ARG A 567 20.48 13.41 -11.29
CA ARG A 567 20.79 12.02 -10.90
C ARG A 567 22.24 11.60 -11.10
N ASP A 568 22.84 11.95 -12.24
CA ASP A 568 24.20 11.51 -12.57
C ASP A 568 25.25 12.48 -12.00
N PHE A 569 24.94 13.79 -12.00
CA PHE A 569 25.89 14.84 -11.61
C PHE A 569 25.58 15.55 -10.29
N GLY A 570 24.39 15.39 -9.70
CA GLY A 570 24.07 15.95 -8.39
C GLY A 570 23.67 17.43 -8.37
N PHE A 571 23.25 18.01 -9.50
CA PHE A 571 22.77 19.40 -9.56
C PHE A 571 21.29 19.52 -9.14
N PHE A 572 21.00 19.20 -7.88
CA PHE A 572 19.64 19.10 -7.32
C PHE A 572 18.87 20.44 -7.23
N MET A 573 19.59 21.57 -7.13
CA MET A 573 19.01 22.91 -6.99
C MET A 573 18.39 23.45 -8.27
N ILE A 574 18.84 22.98 -9.42
CA ILE A 574 18.43 23.52 -10.70
C ILE A 574 17.13 22.84 -11.11
N LYS A 575 16.04 23.60 -11.10
CA LYS A 575 14.72 23.14 -11.55
C LYS A 575 14.46 23.62 -12.97
N ASN A 576 13.48 23.01 -13.65
CA ASN A 576 12.99 23.44 -14.96
C ASN A 576 14.03 23.52 -16.10
N TRP A 577 14.90 22.52 -16.23
CA TRP A 577 15.91 22.39 -17.29
C TRP A 577 15.41 22.54 -18.75
N LYS A 578 14.09 22.47 -18.98
CA LYS A 578 13.46 22.80 -20.27
C LYS A 578 13.58 24.26 -20.66
N ASP A 579 13.62 25.16 -19.70
CA ASP A 579 13.75 26.58 -19.98
C ASP A 579 15.17 26.84 -20.50
N LYS A 580 15.26 27.47 -21.67
CA LYS A 580 16.54 27.85 -22.26
C LYS A 580 17.30 28.82 -21.35
N LYS A 581 16.61 29.73 -20.66
CA LYS A 581 17.24 30.68 -19.73
C LYS A 581 17.97 29.96 -18.61
N VAL A 582 17.34 28.93 -18.02
CA VAL A 582 17.96 28.11 -16.97
C VAL A 582 19.21 27.40 -17.48
N ARG A 583 19.16 26.86 -18.71
CA ARG A 583 20.34 26.20 -19.31
C ARG A 583 21.46 27.20 -19.61
N ASP A 584 21.12 28.36 -20.16
CA ASP A 584 22.08 29.41 -20.50
C ASP A 584 22.76 29.95 -19.23
N GLU A 585 22.00 30.15 -18.15
CA GLU A 585 22.50 30.55 -16.84
C GLU A 585 23.44 29.48 -16.26
N PHE A 586 23.01 28.21 -16.23
CA PHE A 586 23.87 27.11 -15.79
C PHE A 586 25.17 27.05 -16.60
N LEU A 587 25.10 27.18 -17.93
CA LEU A 587 26.29 27.16 -18.79
C LEU A 587 27.20 28.36 -18.58
N SER A 588 26.65 29.53 -18.24
CA SER A 588 27.43 30.70 -17.88
C SER A 588 28.24 30.45 -16.62
N VAL A 589 27.60 29.93 -15.57
CA VAL A 589 28.27 29.58 -14.30
C VAL A 589 29.26 28.43 -14.50
N TYR A 590 28.89 27.40 -15.27
CA TYR A 590 29.76 26.25 -15.59
C TYR A 590 31.07 26.67 -16.26
N LYS A 591 31.02 27.66 -17.18
CA LYS A 591 32.21 28.14 -17.90
C LYS A 591 33.11 29.02 -17.04
N SER A 592 32.55 29.72 -16.06
CA SER A 592 33.30 30.65 -15.21
C SER A 592 33.90 30.01 -13.95
N HIS A 593 33.61 28.72 -13.69
CA HIS A 593 34.04 28.02 -12.48
C HIS A 593 34.72 26.69 -12.84
N THR A 594 35.71 26.28 -12.06
CA THR A 594 36.17 24.89 -12.05
C THR A 594 35.07 23.96 -11.56
N GLU A 595 35.19 22.64 -11.79
CA GLU A 595 34.19 21.67 -11.30
C GLU A 595 33.96 21.78 -9.78
N LYS A 596 35.05 21.93 -9.01
CA LYS A 596 34.98 22.11 -7.56
C LYS A 596 34.21 23.39 -7.19
N GLU A 597 34.52 24.49 -7.86
CA GLU A 597 33.87 25.78 -7.60
C GLU A 597 32.40 25.79 -8.03
N LEU A 598 32.03 25.07 -9.10
CA LEU A 598 30.64 24.94 -9.53
C LEU A 598 29.79 24.23 -8.48
N TYR A 599 30.29 23.13 -7.90
CA TYR A 599 29.59 22.46 -6.81
C TYR A 599 29.47 23.36 -5.57
N ARG A 600 30.53 24.11 -5.22
CA ARG A 600 30.48 25.10 -4.14
C ARG A 600 29.41 26.16 -4.41
N TYR A 601 29.35 26.71 -5.62
CA TYR A 601 28.37 27.71 -6.02
C TYR A 601 26.93 27.24 -5.77
N TYR A 602 26.57 26.03 -6.21
CA TYR A 602 25.21 25.54 -6.05
C TYR A 602 24.88 25.11 -4.61
N LEU A 603 25.86 24.63 -3.83
CA LEU A 603 25.68 24.40 -2.39
C LEU A 603 25.46 25.71 -1.64
N ASP A 604 26.17 26.77 -2.02
CA ASP A 604 26.03 28.11 -1.44
C ASP A 604 24.68 28.73 -1.80
N LEU A 605 24.26 28.61 -3.06
CA LEU A 605 22.95 29.04 -3.52
C LEU A 605 21.81 28.31 -2.77
N ALA A 606 22.03 27.04 -2.44
CA ALA A 606 21.11 26.22 -1.66
C ALA A 606 21.06 26.57 -0.16
N GLY A 607 22.02 27.37 0.35
CA GLY A 607 22.15 27.67 1.77
C GLY A 607 22.67 26.49 2.61
N ILE A 608 23.44 25.57 2.01
CA ILE A 608 24.02 24.44 2.75
C ILE A 608 25.20 24.92 3.58
N ASP A 609 25.17 24.67 4.89
CA ASP A 609 26.24 25.01 5.80
C ASP A 609 27.31 23.88 5.86
N TYR A 610 28.26 23.92 4.94
CA TYR A 610 29.37 22.94 4.87
C TYR A 610 30.76 23.58 5.08
N LYS A 611 30.82 24.90 5.34
CA LYS A 611 32.07 25.67 5.40
C LYS A 611 32.44 26.08 6.83
N ASP A 612 33.73 26.32 7.03
CA ASP A 612 34.25 26.99 8.23
C ASP A 612 34.23 28.52 8.08
N GLN A 613 34.67 29.23 9.11
CA GLN A 613 34.72 30.70 9.14
C GLN A 613 35.65 31.29 8.07
N ASN A 614 36.61 30.52 7.57
CA ASN A 614 37.55 30.93 6.52
C ASN A 614 37.06 30.56 5.11
N GLY A 615 35.85 29.98 4.99
CA GLY A 615 35.29 29.53 3.73
C GLY A 615 35.90 28.22 3.19
N ASN A 616 36.66 27.49 4.00
CA ASN A 616 37.16 26.15 3.65
C ASN A 616 36.10 25.10 4.00
N ILE A 617 36.26 23.88 3.46
CA ILE A 617 35.37 22.76 3.78
C ILE A 617 35.53 22.40 5.27
N ASN A 618 34.42 22.40 5.99
CA ASN A 618 34.35 21.90 7.36
C ASN A 618 33.91 20.43 7.32
N TYR A 619 34.85 19.50 7.55
CA TYR A 619 34.56 18.07 7.48
C TYR A 619 33.62 17.57 8.57
N ASP A 620 33.55 18.23 9.72
CA ASP A 620 32.61 17.87 10.79
C ASP A 620 31.17 18.17 10.34
N LYS A 621 30.92 19.36 9.77
CA LYS A 621 29.61 19.70 9.18
C LYS A 621 29.26 18.77 8.02
N VAL A 622 30.23 18.47 7.15
CA VAL A 622 30.03 17.51 6.05
C VAL A 622 29.68 16.11 6.57
N TYR A 623 30.33 15.65 7.65
CA TYR A 623 30.03 14.35 8.26
C TYR A 623 28.56 14.27 8.71
N GLU A 624 28.04 15.34 9.31
CA GLU A 624 26.63 15.43 9.74
C GLU A 624 25.67 15.44 8.54
N ILE A 625 25.97 16.19 7.47
CA ILE A 625 25.17 16.18 6.23
C ILE A 625 25.10 14.76 5.65
N LEU A 626 26.26 14.08 5.51
CA LEU A 626 26.32 12.70 5.02
C LEU A 626 25.55 11.71 5.92
N LYS A 627 25.35 12.04 7.20
CA LYS A 627 24.67 11.18 8.17
C LYS A 627 23.15 11.34 8.13
N PHE A 628 22.65 12.55 7.95
CA PHE A 628 21.23 12.87 8.18
C PHE A 628 20.46 13.34 6.96
N ASP A 629 21.13 13.86 5.94
CA ASP A 629 20.46 14.60 4.88
C ASP A 629 20.08 13.74 3.66
N ILE A 630 20.34 12.42 3.72
CA ILE A 630 19.59 11.45 2.92
C ILE A 630 18.31 11.20 3.68
N VAL A 631 17.16 11.61 3.18
CA VAL A 631 15.92 11.58 3.98
C VAL A 631 14.91 10.63 3.37
N THR A 632 14.58 9.55 4.09
CA THR A 632 13.33 8.82 3.85
C THR A 632 12.18 9.58 4.55
N PRO A 633 11.05 9.87 3.90
CA PRO A 633 9.91 10.54 4.53
C PRO A 633 9.45 9.81 5.80
N PHE A 634 8.84 10.55 6.75
CA PHE A 634 8.35 9.98 8.01
C PHE A 634 7.35 8.85 7.73
N THR A 635 6.40 9.14 6.84
CA THR A 635 5.51 8.23 6.09
C THR A 635 5.80 8.36 4.59
N GLY A 636 6.10 7.27 3.89
CA GLY A 636 6.43 7.24 2.45
C GLY A 636 7.69 6.43 2.14
N SER A 637 7.97 6.20 0.85
CA SER A 637 9.07 5.30 0.42
C SER A 637 10.10 5.94 -0.50
N GLN A 638 9.98 7.22 -0.85
CA GLN A 638 10.90 7.86 -1.77
C GLN A 638 12.02 8.56 -1.00
N GLU A 639 13.21 7.98 -1.00
CA GLU A 639 14.43 8.62 -0.48
C GLU A 639 14.69 9.95 -1.21
N LEU A 640 15.03 10.98 -0.42
CA LEU A 640 15.49 12.27 -0.89
C LEU A 640 16.99 12.35 -0.71
N GLU A 641 17.69 12.54 -1.83
CA GLU A 641 19.15 12.45 -1.90
C GLU A 641 19.81 13.81 -2.20
N ASN A 642 18.96 14.84 -2.38
CA ASN A 642 19.22 16.27 -2.57
C ASN A 642 20.71 16.68 -2.61
N GLU A 643 21.21 17.33 -1.55
CA GLU A 643 22.54 17.93 -1.48
C GLU A 643 23.67 16.93 -1.27
N VAL A 644 23.36 15.73 -0.81
CA VAL A 644 24.35 14.73 -0.40
C VAL A 644 25.20 14.30 -1.59
N GLY A 645 24.60 14.18 -2.77
CA GLY A 645 25.33 13.93 -4.02
C GLY A 645 26.37 15.01 -4.32
N ALA A 646 25.99 16.29 -4.22
CA ALA A 646 26.90 17.41 -4.46
C ALA A 646 28.03 17.49 -3.41
N ILE A 647 27.73 17.19 -2.15
CA ILE A 647 28.72 17.09 -1.07
C ILE A 647 29.73 15.97 -1.34
N ILE A 648 29.26 14.80 -1.77
CA ILE A 648 30.15 13.69 -2.16
C ILE A 648 31.06 14.13 -3.32
N LYS A 649 30.53 14.78 -4.35
CA LYS A 649 31.34 15.29 -5.47
C LYS A 649 32.38 16.30 -5.01
N LEU A 650 32.03 17.19 -4.10
CA LEU A 650 32.96 18.14 -3.50
C LEU A 650 34.10 17.43 -2.74
N LEU A 651 33.78 16.39 -1.96
CA LEU A 651 34.78 15.57 -1.26
C LEU A 651 35.71 14.84 -2.23
N GLU A 652 35.16 14.26 -3.30
CA GLU A 652 35.93 13.54 -4.31
C GLU A 652 36.98 14.44 -4.97
N LEU A 653 36.60 15.67 -5.30
CA LEU A 653 37.47 16.67 -5.93
C LEU A 653 38.49 17.24 -4.96
N ASP A 654 38.11 17.43 -3.70
CA ASP A 654 38.96 17.97 -2.66
C ASP A 654 40.05 16.98 -2.21
N GLN A 655 39.65 15.72 -1.96
CA GLN A 655 40.54 14.64 -1.54
C GLN A 655 41.19 13.89 -2.71
N LYS A 656 40.82 14.24 -3.95
CA LYS A 656 41.32 13.65 -5.20
C LYS A 656 41.17 12.12 -5.24
N THR A 657 40.04 11.61 -4.76
CA THR A 657 39.71 10.17 -4.76
C THR A 657 38.21 9.95 -4.82
N THR A 658 37.77 8.90 -5.52
CA THR A 658 36.36 8.46 -5.54
C THR A 658 36.07 7.30 -4.59
N LEU A 659 37.05 6.90 -3.76
CA LEU A 659 36.98 5.68 -2.94
C LEU A 659 36.75 4.39 -3.78
N GLY A 660 37.04 4.43 -5.08
CA GLY A 660 36.82 3.34 -6.03
C GLY A 660 35.45 3.35 -6.72
N TYR A 661 34.60 4.34 -6.44
CA TYR A 661 33.36 4.55 -7.18
C TYR A 661 33.59 5.16 -8.57
N PRO A 662 32.60 5.07 -9.48
CA PRO A 662 32.63 5.80 -10.75
C PRO A 662 32.67 7.32 -10.56
N ASN A 663 33.28 8.02 -11.52
CA ASN A 663 33.42 9.48 -11.51
C ASN A 663 32.07 10.23 -11.41
N LYS A 664 30.98 9.62 -11.87
CA LYS A 664 29.61 10.15 -11.73
C LYS A 664 28.89 9.50 -10.55
N LEU A 665 27.93 10.20 -9.97
CA LEU A 665 27.09 9.68 -8.88
C LEU A 665 26.23 8.50 -9.35
N CYS A 666 25.67 8.63 -10.56
CA CYS A 666 24.90 7.59 -11.22
C CYS A 666 25.17 7.53 -12.72
N ASN A 667 24.67 6.47 -13.34
CA ASN A 667 24.55 6.32 -14.78
C ASN A 667 23.08 5.99 -15.07
N SER A 668 22.19 6.96 -14.82
CA SER A 668 20.75 6.70 -14.70
C SER A 668 20.13 6.18 -16.00
N ALA A 669 20.64 6.57 -17.16
CA ALA A 669 20.00 6.31 -18.46
C ALA A 669 18.49 6.65 -18.44
N GLY A 670 18.11 7.66 -17.65
CA GLY A 670 16.71 8.07 -17.43
C GLY A 670 15.82 7.07 -16.69
N ILE A 671 16.33 5.91 -16.23
CA ILE A 671 15.51 4.84 -15.61
C ILE A 671 16.12 4.34 -14.29
N TYR A 672 17.44 4.18 -14.22
CA TYR A 672 18.14 3.73 -13.03
C TYR A 672 18.27 4.85 -11.99
N ILE A 673 18.17 4.47 -10.72
CA ILE A 673 18.44 5.32 -9.56
C ILE A 673 19.62 4.69 -8.83
N CYS A 674 20.64 5.49 -8.51
CA CYS A 674 21.82 5.06 -7.77
C CYS A 674 21.91 5.88 -6.48
N PRO A 675 21.24 5.46 -5.39
CA PRO A 675 21.24 6.22 -4.16
C PRO A 675 22.66 6.48 -3.65
N PRO A 676 23.02 7.71 -3.24
CA PRO A 676 24.33 8.03 -2.71
C PRO A 676 24.54 7.41 -1.32
N SER A 677 23.54 6.76 -0.71
CA SER A 677 23.59 6.21 0.64
C SER A 677 24.84 5.36 0.89
N GLY A 678 25.16 4.42 -0.01
CA GLY A 678 26.38 3.61 0.11
C GLY A 678 27.67 4.45 0.07
N ARG A 679 27.73 5.43 -0.84
CA ARG A 679 28.88 6.35 -0.96
C ARG A 679 29.02 7.25 0.27
N ALA A 680 27.91 7.73 0.82
CA ALA A 680 27.88 8.58 2.01
C ALA A 680 28.44 7.84 3.24
N TRP A 681 28.06 6.57 3.44
CA TRP A 681 28.63 5.73 4.51
C TRP A 681 30.14 5.56 4.37
N GLU A 682 30.63 5.32 3.16
CA GLU A 682 32.06 5.17 2.92
C GLU A 682 32.84 6.47 3.12
N TRP A 683 32.29 7.60 2.69
CA TRP A 683 32.90 8.91 2.95
C TRP A 683 32.97 9.22 4.44
N ARG A 684 31.92 8.93 5.20
CA ARG A 684 31.94 9.06 6.66
C ARG A 684 33.03 8.20 7.31
N LYS A 685 33.17 6.94 6.86
CA LYS A 685 34.24 6.05 7.30
C LYS A 685 35.63 6.63 6.95
N TYR A 686 35.80 7.10 5.72
CA TYR A 686 37.06 7.69 5.23
C TYR A 686 37.49 8.91 6.05
N LEU A 687 36.57 9.86 6.29
CA LEU A 687 36.86 11.07 7.07
C LEU A 687 37.35 10.73 8.50
N LYS A 688 36.72 9.72 9.12
CA LYS A 688 37.11 9.21 10.44
C LYS A 688 38.48 8.53 10.42
N GLU A 689 38.71 7.60 9.49
CA GLU A 689 39.98 6.85 9.40
C GLU A 689 41.17 7.75 9.05
N LYS A 690 40.94 8.78 8.24
CA LYS A 690 41.95 9.80 7.90
C LYS A 690 42.15 10.87 8.97
N LYS A 691 41.40 10.82 10.08
CA LYS A 691 41.45 11.80 11.18
C LYS A 691 41.26 13.25 10.69
N LEU A 692 40.32 13.43 9.76
CA LEU A 692 39.96 14.75 9.21
C LEU A 692 38.89 15.47 10.03
N LEU A 693 38.20 14.74 10.91
CA LEU A 693 37.20 15.26 11.84
C LEU A 693 37.92 15.87 13.05
N LYS A 694 37.48 17.06 13.47
CA LYS A 694 38.00 17.79 14.63
C LYS A 694 37.17 17.53 15.87
N GLU A 695 35.91 17.14 15.69
CA GLU A 695 34.95 16.92 16.77
C GLU A 695 34.58 15.43 16.88
N ASP A 696 34.19 15.03 18.09
CA ASP A 696 33.60 13.71 18.30
C ASP A 696 32.14 13.72 17.84
N HIS A 697 31.83 12.88 16.86
CA HIS A 697 30.47 12.75 16.34
C HIS A 697 29.67 11.68 17.08
N SER A 698 28.36 11.93 17.23
CA SER A 698 27.43 11.01 17.88
C SER A 698 27.47 9.62 17.24
N LYS A 699 27.63 8.59 18.09
CA LYS A 699 27.58 7.17 17.70
C LYS A 699 26.17 6.68 17.43
N ILE A 700 25.15 7.44 17.86
CA ILE A 700 23.74 7.10 17.65
C ILE A 700 23.44 7.13 16.16
N VAL A 701 22.88 6.04 15.64
CA VAL A 701 22.60 5.88 14.22
C VAL A 701 21.47 6.80 13.75
N SER A 702 21.46 7.16 12.46
CA SER A 702 20.32 7.84 11.83
C SER A 702 19.16 6.86 11.61
N PHE A 703 17.92 7.33 11.50
CA PHE A 703 16.79 6.48 11.07
C PHE A 703 17.04 5.81 9.72
N ASN A 704 17.77 6.47 8.81
CA ASN A 704 18.14 5.90 7.52
C ASN A 704 19.05 4.68 7.62
N TYR A 705 19.75 4.49 8.75
CA TYR A 705 20.46 3.24 8.99
C TYR A 705 19.50 2.05 9.02
N GLY A 706 18.39 2.19 9.76
CA GLY A 706 17.36 1.14 9.84
C GLY A 706 16.74 0.85 8.47
N TYR A 707 16.40 1.90 7.72
CA TYR A 707 15.92 1.74 6.34
C TYR A 707 16.93 1.01 5.46
N TYR A 708 18.20 1.38 5.52
CA TYR A 708 19.24 0.75 4.71
C TYR A 708 19.42 -0.74 5.05
N VAL A 709 19.43 -1.09 6.35
CA VAL A 709 19.56 -2.48 6.80
C VAL A 709 18.36 -3.32 6.39
N ASP A 710 17.14 -2.82 6.60
CA ASP A 710 15.90 -3.55 6.34
C ASP A 710 15.54 -3.63 4.84
N LYS A 711 15.78 -2.56 4.08
CA LYS A 711 15.29 -2.44 2.69
C LYS A 711 16.36 -2.40 1.62
N VAL A 712 17.62 -2.11 1.94
CA VAL A 712 18.66 -1.99 0.91
C VAL A 712 19.62 -3.17 0.95
N LEU A 713 20.01 -3.64 2.12
CA LEU A 713 20.91 -4.79 2.26
C LEU A 713 20.23 -6.12 1.92
N VAL A 714 18.95 -6.29 2.30
CA VAL A 714 18.21 -7.55 2.07
C VAL A 714 18.10 -7.92 0.59
N TYR A 715 18.09 -6.93 -0.32
CA TYR A 715 17.98 -7.16 -1.76
C TYR A 715 19.32 -7.12 -2.52
N LYS A 716 20.44 -6.89 -1.81
CA LYS A 716 21.80 -6.91 -2.39
C LYS A 716 22.54 -8.23 -2.14
N ASN A 717 22.02 -9.06 -1.24
CA ASN A 717 22.37 -10.48 -1.10
C ASN A 717 21.38 -11.33 -1.91
#